data_AF-A0A9E5Y5F9-F1
#
_entry.id   AF-A0A9E5Y5F9-F1
#
_cell.length_a   1.000
_cell.length_b   1.000
_cell.length_c   1.000
_cell.angle_alpha   90.00
_cell.angle_beta   90.00
_cell.angle_gamma   90.00
#
_symmetry.space_group_name_H-M   'P 1'
#
loop_
_entity.id
_entity.type
_entity.pdbx_description
1 polymer ?
#
loop_
_entity_poly.entity_id
_entity_poly.type
_entity_poly.pdbx_seq_one_letter_code
_entity_poly.pdbx_strand_id
1 'polypeptide(L)'
;MKPLTNLRFVKGNSGLFCLLVASLYILAPRMVSAIDNDECMDCHGSRDILEMSRSERLEMVRRVKGVKRVSPGVTSLFVDQGKYSGSVHGELECTDCHSDIEELPHRQYLAPVDCSECHPEVADQYRKSRHFKKSQKRCWQCHDPHSEPPIDELSHKQRVAICKRCHGTPVHEWLPQPETHFKYLECTVCHSPKAQKAMFLRFYVETGGKPVPVSYSQLAKALGPLDDDIFKVMDINGNGTLDPFEIKAVLNKLEEAGLGPCGLKEEILVTSPYHNFTDRVKNIKDCAMCHTSLSPFYKSVEIEVPDGKGRYKRFPVSREYLAKMPPIPNQHTYLKSVHAENGVTCLDCHSEFKVLNEMGRVKVKSPGIVVCANCHEEIMEQYKKSLHYRVSKKICYNCHNPHAVKPFTQLNAQQRRQICQKCHTDALKQHQWLSQPIVHFKYLECTMCHSPNATKGIIYYFRGITAEGRPVRLTYKDLSSILGKPDVDIAKFMDRAGSGRISALELSSFLDTLNKNVKRTRNLKYVDMGVYLVVLKPVHNFTDRGLKAKECVVCHSADAPFYSKVLLEIPEKSGGIETLPLDKSVLTGIHGIGGVSDFYLLGEHRLTKEDLEELWLTVKSIGYRWIDIIGVVIVLGGLGFVCIHTFFRLLTIKNRRARNGRSRDDVNKDD
;
A
#
# COMPACT_ATOMS: atom_id res chain seq x y z
N MET A 1 -59.76 -14.23 35.42
CA MET A 1 -60.61 -13.86 36.57
C MET A 1 -61.70 -12.90 36.07
N LYS A 2 -62.90 -13.05 36.63
CA LYS A 2 -64.22 -12.76 36.05
C LYS A 2 -64.50 -11.29 35.67
N PRO A 3 -65.31 -11.04 34.61
CA PRO A 3 -66.14 -9.85 34.49
C PRO A 3 -67.47 -10.06 35.25
N LEU A 4 -68.08 -9.00 35.78
CA LEU A 4 -69.46 -9.02 36.23
C LEU A 4 -70.20 -7.80 35.67
N THR A 5 -71.13 -8.15 34.79
CA THR A 5 -72.31 -7.39 34.37
C THR A 5 -73.30 -7.19 35.53
N ASN A 6 -74.31 -6.34 35.26
CA ASN A 6 -75.60 -6.12 35.95
C ASN A 6 -75.69 -4.78 36.72
N LEU A 7 -76.77 -3.98 36.68
CA LEU A 7 -78.19 -4.22 36.36
C LEU A 7 -78.95 -2.88 36.12
N ARG A 8 -79.92 -2.95 35.20
CA ARG A 8 -81.28 -2.35 35.15
C ARG A 8 -81.59 -0.85 35.20
N PHE A 9 -82.35 -0.50 34.17
CA PHE A 9 -83.40 0.52 34.03
C PHE A 9 -84.32 0.73 35.25
N VAL A 10 -84.68 2.00 35.46
CA VAL A 10 -86.02 2.41 35.93
C VAL A 10 -86.53 3.53 35.01
N LYS A 11 -87.69 3.29 34.39
CA LYS A 11 -88.52 4.30 33.71
C LYS A 11 -89.37 5.06 34.74
N GLY A 12 -89.60 6.35 34.54
CA GLY A 12 -90.67 7.05 35.26
C GLY A 12 -90.77 8.55 35.00
N ASN A 13 -91.81 8.92 34.26
CA ASN A 13 -92.56 10.19 34.27
C ASN A 13 -92.03 11.43 33.53
N SER A 14 -92.62 11.55 32.34
CA SER A 14 -93.17 12.72 31.66
C SER A 14 -93.58 13.92 32.55
N GLY A 15 -93.19 15.11 32.09
CA GLY A 15 -94.01 16.32 32.18
C GLY A 15 -93.50 17.40 33.13
N LEU A 16 -92.71 18.36 32.62
CA LEU A 16 -93.14 19.76 32.66
C LEU A 16 -92.32 20.62 31.68
N PHE A 17 -93.08 21.24 30.80
CA PHE A 17 -92.71 22.20 29.77
C PHE A 17 -92.37 23.55 30.43
N CYS A 18 -91.49 24.34 29.79
CA CYS A 18 -91.23 25.76 30.03
C CYS A 18 -90.56 26.16 31.36
N LEU A 19 -89.23 26.37 31.32
CA LEU A 19 -88.53 27.52 31.95
C LEU A 19 -86.99 27.39 31.78
N LEU A 20 -86.50 27.33 30.53
CA LEU A 20 -85.05 27.34 30.23
C LEU A 20 -84.77 28.16 28.97
N VAL A 21 -85.06 29.48 29.01
CA VAL A 21 -84.65 30.39 27.93
C VAL A 21 -83.94 31.66 28.44
N ALA A 22 -83.78 31.88 29.75
CA ALA A 22 -83.28 33.17 30.26
C ALA A 22 -82.02 33.12 31.14
N SER A 23 -81.20 32.06 31.07
CA SER A 23 -79.98 31.95 31.89
C SER A 23 -78.74 31.40 31.17
N LEU A 24 -78.76 31.27 29.85
CA LEU A 24 -77.62 30.82 29.04
C LEU A 24 -76.91 31.97 28.29
N TYR A 25 -76.93 33.19 28.84
CA TYR A 25 -76.34 34.39 28.21
C TYR A 25 -75.06 34.90 28.88
N ILE A 26 -74.48 34.19 29.85
CA ILE A 26 -73.22 34.59 30.47
C ILE A 26 -72.35 33.34 30.63
N LEU A 27 -71.32 33.22 29.78
CA LEU A 27 -70.34 32.13 29.61
C LEU A 27 -70.50 31.29 28.33
N ALA A 28 -70.71 31.95 27.17
CA ALA A 28 -70.06 31.44 25.97
C ALA A 28 -68.57 31.82 26.08
N PRO A 29 -67.61 30.87 26.13
CA PRO A 29 -66.23 31.23 25.88
C PRO A 29 -66.20 31.95 24.53
N ARG A 30 -65.60 33.15 24.49
CA ARG A 30 -65.22 33.73 23.20
C ARG A 30 -64.37 32.67 22.52
N MET A 31 -64.90 32.03 21.49
CA MET A 31 -64.08 31.33 20.52
C MET A 31 -63.15 32.39 19.94
N VAL A 32 -61.95 32.46 20.48
CA VAL A 32 -60.84 33.13 19.80
C VAL A 32 -60.60 32.27 18.57
N SER A 33 -60.94 32.80 17.39
CA SER A 33 -60.57 32.14 16.14
C SER A 33 -59.07 31.97 16.14
N ALA A 34 -58.58 30.74 15.98
CA ALA A 34 -57.16 30.54 15.74
C ALA A 34 -56.82 31.21 14.41
N ILE A 35 -55.75 32.02 14.40
CA ILE A 35 -55.21 32.62 13.18
C ILE A 35 -54.62 31.49 12.36
N ASP A 36 -55.13 31.32 11.14
CA ASP A 36 -54.65 30.28 10.23
C ASP A 36 -53.52 30.80 9.33
N ASN A 37 -52.85 29.86 8.65
CA ASN A 37 -51.83 30.16 7.66
C ASN A 37 -52.34 31.04 6.50
N ASP A 38 -53.60 30.89 6.08
CA ASP A 38 -54.14 31.61 4.93
C ASP A 38 -54.28 33.11 5.25
N GLU A 39 -54.75 33.47 6.44
CA GLU A 39 -54.80 34.85 6.95
C GLU A 39 -53.40 35.50 6.98
N CYS A 40 -52.37 34.73 7.28
CA CYS A 40 -50.98 35.20 7.22
C CYS A 40 -50.52 35.40 5.77
N MET A 41 -50.87 34.46 4.88
CA MET A 41 -50.48 34.45 3.47
C MET A 41 -51.19 35.53 2.64
N ASP A 42 -52.35 36.01 3.05
CA ASP A 42 -53.02 37.15 2.40
C ASP A 42 -52.12 38.40 2.36
N CYS A 43 -51.29 38.60 3.39
CA CYS A 43 -50.34 39.71 3.46
C CYS A 43 -48.89 39.29 3.15
N HIS A 44 -48.44 38.15 3.65
CA HIS A 44 -47.05 37.70 3.52
C HIS A 44 -46.80 36.78 2.32
N GLY A 45 -47.86 36.28 1.69
CA GLY A 45 -47.81 35.44 0.48
C GLY A 45 -47.80 36.21 -0.83
N SER A 46 -47.99 37.53 -0.82
CA SER A 46 -47.86 38.38 -2.02
C SER A 46 -46.48 39.01 -2.13
N ARG A 47 -45.93 39.03 -3.36
CA ARG A 47 -44.66 39.72 -3.65
C ARG A 47 -44.78 41.24 -3.56
N ASP A 48 -46.00 41.79 -3.58
CA ASP A 48 -46.26 43.23 -3.50
C ASP A 48 -45.61 43.84 -2.25
N ILE A 49 -45.58 43.10 -1.15
CA ILE A 49 -44.94 43.54 0.11
C ILE A 49 -43.46 43.91 -0.07
N LEU A 50 -42.77 43.34 -1.06
CA LEU A 50 -41.37 43.66 -1.36
C LEU A 50 -41.21 45.03 -2.05
N GLU A 51 -42.23 45.48 -2.77
CA GLU A 51 -42.23 46.75 -3.51
C GLU A 51 -42.80 47.91 -2.69
N MET A 52 -43.60 47.61 -1.66
CA MET A 52 -44.17 48.62 -0.76
C MET A 52 -43.10 49.49 -0.09
N SER A 53 -43.39 50.79 -0.01
CA SER A 53 -42.62 51.74 0.78
C SER A 53 -42.70 51.41 2.27
N ARG A 54 -41.74 51.95 3.03
CA ARG A 54 -41.74 51.78 4.49
C ARG A 54 -43.01 52.36 5.13
N SER A 55 -43.56 53.46 4.62
CA SER A 55 -44.80 54.07 5.14
C SER A 55 -46.00 53.16 4.96
N GLU A 56 -46.18 52.59 3.77
CA GLU A 56 -47.29 51.69 3.44
C GLU A 56 -47.26 50.44 4.32
N ARG A 57 -46.09 49.81 4.49
CA ARG A 57 -45.95 48.65 5.41
C ARG A 57 -46.26 48.99 6.87
N LEU A 58 -46.03 50.24 7.30
CA LEU A 58 -46.31 50.69 8.67
C LEU A 58 -47.77 51.03 8.92
N GLU A 59 -48.59 51.08 7.87
CA GLU A 59 -50.04 51.24 7.96
C GLU A 59 -50.74 49.88 8.07
N MET A 60 -50.11 48.81 7.57
CA MET A 60 -50.62 47.44 7.65
C MET A 60 -50.39 46.76 9.01
N VAL A 61 -49.65 47.37 9.93
CA VAL A 61 -49.29 46.77 11.23
C VAL A 61 -49.61 47.70 12.39
N ARG A 62 -49.82 47.14 13.58
CA ARG A 62 -50.03 47.93 14.80
C ARG A 62 -48.73 48.58 15.25
N ARG A 63 -48.71 49.92 15.26
CA ARG A 63 -47.56 50.71 15.69
C ARG A 63 -47.41 50.65 17.22
N VAL A 64 -46.22 50.29 17.69
CA VAL A 64 -45.90 50.24 19.12
C VAL A 64 -44.84 51.29 19.44
N LYS A 65 -45.13 52.21 20.36
CA LYS A 65 -44.18 53.23 20.84
C LYS A 65 -43.21 52.61 21.85
N GLY A 66 -41.92 52.94 21.76
CA GLY A 66 -40.91 52.59 22.77
C GLY A 66 -40.23 51.22 22.61
N VAL A 67 -40.52 50.46 21.55
CA VAL A 67 -39.85 49.17 21.30
C VAL A 67 -38.48 49.42 20.66
N LYS A 68 -37.41 48.91 21.30
CA LYS A 68 -36.06 48.94 20.73
C LYS A 68 -36.06 48.17 19.42
N ARG A 69 -35.57 48.80 18.34
CA ARG A 69 -35.30 48.13 17.05
C ARG A 69 -34.46 46.88 17.29
N VAL A 70 -35.05 45.70 17.11
CA VAL A 70 -34.27 44.48 16.89
C VAL A 70 -33.72 44.59 15.48
N SER A 71 -32.40 44.46 15.32
CA SER A 71 -31.77 44.53 14.00
C SER A 71 -32.46 43.52 13.08
N PRO A 72 -32.92 43.91 11.87
CA PRO A 72 -33.65 42.99 11.02
C PRO A 72 -32.73 41.82 10.70
N GLY A 73 -33.12 40.65 11.19
CA GLY A 73 -32.65 39.42 10.58
C GLY A 73 -33.14 39.45 9.15
N VAL A 74 -32.22 39.43 8.19
CA VAL A 74 -32.50 39.56 6.76
C VAL A 74 -33.20 38.29 6.26
N THR A 75 -34.44 38.10 6.64
CA THR A 75 -35.39 37.20 6.00
C THR A 75 -36.40 38.10 5.29
N SER A 76 -36.76 37.72 4.07
CA SER A 76 -37.78 38.41 3.29
C SER A 76 -39.10 38.52 4.08
N LEU A 77 -39.82 39.64 3.95
CA LEU A 77 -41.19 39.74 4.48
C LEU A 77 -42.20 38.93 3.65
N PHE A 78 -41.81 38.58 2.42
CA PHE A 78 -42.55 37.67 1.55
C PHE A 78 -42.14 36.22 1.83
N VAL A 79 -43.15 35.36 2.01
CA VAL A 79 -43.07 33.91 2.12
C VAL A 79 -43.72 33.30 0.89
N ASP A 80 -43.00 32.42 0.21
CA ASP A 80 -43.53 31.69 -0.95
C ASP A 80 -44.32 30.47 -0.45
N GLN A 81 -45.65 30.49 -0.63
CA GLN A 81 -46.54 29.44 -0.11
C GLN A 81 -46.13 28.05 -0.62
N GLY A 82 -45.80 27.93 -1.91
CA GLY A 82 -45.38 26.66 -2.49
C GLY A 82 -44.08 26.13 -1.87
N LYS A 83 -43.13 27.02 -1.56
CA LYS A 83 -41.89 26.63 -0.88
C LYS A 83 -42.09 26.32 0.59
N TYR A 84 -42.98 27.04 1.28
CA TYR A 84 -43.30 26.77 2.67
C TYR A 84 -43.95 25.40 2.82
N SER A 85 -45.01 25.13 2.06
CA SER A 85 -45.69 23.83 2.05
C SER A 85 -44.77 22.68 1.63
N GLY A 86 -43.75 22.93 0.81
CA GLY A 86 -42.72 21.95 0.44
C GLY A 86 -41.55 21.84 1.41
N SER A 87 -41.51 22.64 2.48
CA SER A 87 -40.44 22.60 3.48
C SER A 87 -40.70 21.53 4.54
N VAL A 88 -39.69 21.23 5.36
CA VAL A 88 -39.83 20.33 6.51
C VAL A 88 -40.79 20.83 7.59
N HIS A 89 -41.19 22.11 7.54
CA HIS A 89 -42.16 22.71 8.45
C HIS A 89 -43.51 23.00 7.77
N GLY A 90 -43.73 22.54 6.53
CA GLY A 90 -44.90 22.91 5.74
C GLY A 90 -46.26 22.49 6.31
N GLU A 91 -46.28 21.61 7.31
CA GLU A 91 -47.48 21.20 8.05
C GLU A 91 -47.72 22.02 9.32
N LEU A 92 -46.83 22.94 9.70
CA LEU A 92 -46.99 23.80 10.87
C LEU A 92 -47.75 25.08 10.53
N GLU A 93 -48.46 25.61 11.52
CA GLU A 93 -49.05 26.95 11.45
C GLU A 93 -47.98 28.03 11.69
N CYS A 94 -48.14 29.20 11.09
CA CYS A 94 -47.25 30.34 11.25
C CYS A 94 -47.09 30.71 12.72
N THR A 95 -48.18 30.64 13.47
CA THR A 95 -48.29 30.95 14.91
C THR A 95 -47.64 29.91 15.81
N ASP A 96 -47.38 28.69 15.34
CA ASP A 96 -46.61 27.68 16.08
C ASP A 96 -45.16 28.15 16.31
N CYS A 97 -44.61 28.92 15.37
CA CYS A 97 -43.29 29.53 15.47
C CYS A 97 -43.37 31.00 15.94
N HIS A 98 -44.29 31.77 15.36
CA HIS A 98 -44.55 33.17 15.69
C HIS A 98 -45.62 33.31 16.79
N SER A 99 -45.35 32.67 17.92
CA SER A 99 -46.27 32.56 19.06
C SER A 99 -46.62 33.89 19.74
N ASP A 100 -45.94 34.98 19.37
CA ASP A 100 -46.25 36.32 19.86
C ASP A 100 -47.28 37.08 19.00
N ILE A 101 -47.84 36.42 17.98
CA ILE A 101 -48.98 36.88 17.20
C ILE A 101 -50.27 36.39 17.88
N GLU A 102 -50.96 37.29 18.56
CA GLU A 102 -52.24 37.00 19.24
C GLU A 102 -53.45 37.57 18.48
N GLU A 103 -53.23 38.55 17.60
CA GLU A 103 -54.27 39.24 16.83
C GLU A 103 -53.71 39.85 15.54
N LEU A 104 -54.54 39.96 14.51
CA LEU A 104 -54.24 40.63 13.24
C LEU A 104 -55.00 41.97 13.11
N PRO A 105 -54.38 43.03 12.55
CA PRO A 105 -52.99 43.11 12.13
C PRO A 105 -52.02 43.06 13.31
N HIS A 106 -50.94 42.28 13.18
CA HIS A 106 -49.98 42.07 14.27
C HIS A 106 -49.16 43.33 14.57
N ARG A 107 -48.43 43.31 15.70
CA ARG A 107 -47.52 44.40 16.08
C ARG A 107 -46.35 44.55 15.11
N GLN A 108 -45.87 45.78 14.92
CA GLN A 108 -44.79 46.12 13.98
C GLN A 108 -43.50 45.29 14.13
N TYR A 109 -43.20 44.79 15.33
CA TYR A 109 -42.01 43.99 15.60
C TYR A 109 -42.38 42.72 16.35
N LEU A 110 -42.12 41.57 15.72
CA LEU A 110 -42.30 40.27 16.35
C LEU A 110 -41.06 39.89 17.18
N ALA A 111 -41.29 39.04 18.18
CA ALA A 111 -40.23 38.40 18.93
C ALA A 111 -39.45 37.44 18.02
N PRO A 112 -38.13 37.26 18.25
CA PRO A 112 -37.40 36.22 17.56
C PRO A 112 -37.95 34.83 17.91
N VAL A 113 -38.20 34.01 16.89
CA VAL A 113 -38.59 32.60 17.06
C VAL A 113 -37.51 31.85 17.84
N ASP A 114 -37.91 31.12 18.90
CA ASP A 114 -37.01 30.24 19.65
C ASP A 114 -37.11 28.79 19.14
N CYS A 115 -36.16 28.40 18.29
CA CYS A 115 -36.09 27.04 17.77
C CYS A 115 -35.78 25.99 18.85
N SER A 116 -35.33 26.39 20.05
CA SER A 116 -34.87 25.46 21.09
C SER A 116 -35.98 24.81 21.90
N GLU A 117 -37.22 25.31 21.78
CA GLU A 117 -38.42 24.66 22.31
C GLU A 117 -38.63 23.29 21.64
N CYS A 118 -38.43 23.20 20.32
CA CYS A 118 -38.58 21.96 19.55
C CYS A 118 -37.25 21.26 19.22
N HIS A 119 -36.12 22.00 19.15
CA HIS A 119 -34.79 21.46 18.85
C HIS A 119 -33.76 21.70 19.97
N PRO A 120 -34.01 21.23 21.20
CA PRO A 120 -33.18 21.54 22.36
C PRO A 120 -31.74 21.00 22.23
N GLU A 121 -31.55 19.79 21.71
CA GLU A 121 -30.21 19.20 21.53
C GLU A 121 -29.41 19.94 20.47
N VAL A 122 -30.04 20.31 19.36
CA VAL A 122 -29.38 21.06 18.27
C VAL A 122 -28.97 22.43 18.78
N ALA A 123 -29.85 23.10 19.54
CA ALA A 123 -29.55 24.39 20.13
C ALA A 123 -28.38 24.31 21.13
N ASP A 124 -28.32 23.29 21.99
CA ASP A 124 -27.18 23.07 22.90
C ASP A 124 -25.86 22.81 22.14
N GLN A 125 -25.90 22.01 21.06
CA GLN A 125 -24.73 21.79 20.20
C GLN A 125 -24.28 23.11 19.55
N TYR A 126 -25.22 23.90 19.03
CA TYR A 126 -24.93 25.15 18.35
C TYR A 126 -24.38 26.23 19.28
N ARG A 127 -24.88 26.34 20.52
CA ARG A 127 -24.35 27.25 21.54
C ARG A 127 -22.84 27.03 21.80
N LYS A 128 -22.33 25.83 21.53
CA LYS A 128 -20.90 25.49 21.69
C LYS A 128 -20.03 25.95 20.50
N SER A 129 -20.65 26.23 19.35
CA SER A 129 -19.98 26.62 18.11
C SER A 129 -19.27 27.97 18.18
N ARG A 130 -18.30 28.18 17.27
CA ARG A 130 -17.63 29.48 17.10
C ARG A 130 -18.61 30.54 16.58
N HIS A 131 -19.54 30.17 15.69
CA HIS A 131 -20.55 31.07 15.14
C HIS A 131 -21.47 31.66 16.23
N PHE A 132 -21.91 30.85 17.20
CA PHE A 132 -22.66 31.38 18.34
C PHE A 132 -21.77 32.27 19.21
N LYS A 133 -20.63 31.74 19.67
CA LYS A 133 -19.76 32.43 20.66
C LYS A 133 -19.15 33.74 20.18
N LYS A 134 -18.90 33.90 18.88
CA LYS A 134 -18.18 35.06 18.34
C LYS A 134 -19.04 36.01 17.52
N SER A 135 -20.02 35.50 16.79
CA SER A 135 -20.83 36.32 15.88
C SER A 135 -22.33 36.27 16.19
N GLN A 136 -22.75 35.53 17.22
CA GLN A 136 -24.15 35.42 17.68
C GLN A 136 -25.11 35.15 16.51
N LYS A 137 -24.64 34.36 15.53
CA LYS A 137 -25.43 34.01 14.36
C LYS A 137 -26.63 33.16 14.79
N ARG A 138 -27.74 33.31 14.07
CA ARG A 138 -29.00 32.60 14.31
C ARG A 138 -29.14 31.42 13.35
N CYS A 139 -29.96 30.44 13.72
CA CYS A 139 -30.17 29.20 12.96
C CYS A 139 -30.56 29.49 11.50
N TRP A 140 -31.52 30.40 11.32
CA TRP A 140 -32.05 30.79 10.00
C TRP A 140 -31.02 31.42 9.04
N GLN A 141 -29.86 31.86 9.55
CA GLN A 141 -28.80 32.42 8.71
C GLN A 141 -28.05 31.35 7.91
N CYS A 142 -28.19 30.07 8.29
CA CYS A 142 -27.61 28.94 7.58
C CYS A 142 -28.66 28.24 6.70
N HIS A 143 -29.85 27.94 7.24
CA HIS A 143 -30.95 27.27 6.53
C HIS A 143 -32.26 28.01 6.78
N ASP A 144 -33.07 28.24 5.76
CA ASP A 144 -34.30 29.04 5.89
C ASP A 144 -35.47 28.17 6.40
N PRO A 145 -36.04 28.45 7.59
CA PRO A 145 -37.14 27.64 8.12
C PRO A 145 -38.40 27.64 7.24
N HIS A 146 -38.56 28.63 6.35
CA HIS A 146 -39.74 28.75 5.47
C HIS A 146 -39.56 28.10 4.09
N SER A 147 -38.38 27.59 3.75
CA SER A 147 -38.15 27.10 2.38
C SER A 147 -37.10 26.00 2.25
N GLU A 148 -36.37 25.65 3.32
CA GLU A 148 -35.34 24.62 3.23
C GLU A 148 -35.97 23.21 3.11
N PRO A 149 -35.61 22.44 2.09
CA PRO A 149 -36.01 21.03 1.98
C PRO A 149 -35.22 20.16 2.97
N PRO A 150 -35.58 18.87 3.12
CA PRO A 150 -34.77 17.90 3.83
C PRO A 150 -33.28 17.93 3.41
N ILE A 151 -32.36 17.83 4.37
CA ILE A 151 -30.92 18.00 4.14
C ILE A 151 -30.32 16.96 3.17
N ASP A 152 -30.95 15.79 3.07
CA ASP A 152 -30.60 14.69 2.17
C ASP A 152 -31.02 14.95 0.71
N GLU A 153 -31.92 15.90 0.46
CA GLU A 153 -32.30 16.34 -0.89
C GLU A 153 -31.39 17.45 -1.44
N LEU A 154 -30.65 18.13 -0.56
CA LEU A 154 -29.71 19.17 -0.98
C LEU A 154 -28.54 18.55 -1.77
N SER A 155 -28.14 19.18 -2.87
CA SER A 155 -26.89 18.81 -3.55
C SER A 155 -25.67 19.32 -2.78
N HIS A 156 -24.50 18.70 -3.01
CA HIS A 156 -23.21 19.19 -2.50
C HIS A 156 -23.00 20.70 -2.78
N LYS A 157 -23.36 21.15 -3.99
CA LYS A 157 -23.22 22.55 -4.38
C LYS A 157 -24.10 23.47 -3.52
N GLN A 158 -25.34 23.07 -3.24
CA GLN A 158 -26.27 23.84 -2.40
C GLN A 158 -25.76 23.91 -0.94
N ARG A 159 -25.33 22.77 -0.36
CA ARG A 159 -24.78 22.74 1.01
C ARG A 159 -23.54 23.61 1.16
N VAL A 160 -22.63 23.59 0.19
CA VAL A 160 -21.45 24.46 0.18
C VAL A 160 -21.84 25.94 -0.01
N ALA A 161 -22.84 26.24 -0.83
CA ALA A 161 -23.29 27.60 -1.09
C ALA A 161 -23.77 28.33 0.17
N ILE A 162 -24.42 27.61 1.11
CA ILE A 162 -24.84 28.14 2.41
C ILE A 162 -23.67 28.82 3.12
N CYS A 163 -22.53 28.14 3.19
CA CYS A 163 -21.33 28.62 3.88
C CYS A 163 -20.66 29.76 3.10
N LYS A 164 -20.62 29.66 1.77
CA LYS A 164 -19.99 30.64 0.88
C LYS A 164 -20.68 32.00 0.83
N ARG A 165 -21.93 32.11 1.31
CA ARG A 165 -22.60 33.42 1.51
C ARG A 165 -21.81 34.36 2.43
N CYS A 166 -21.01 33.80 3.34
CA CYS A 166 -20.17 34.60 4.25
C CYS A 166 -18.69 34.22 4.22
N HIS A 167 -18.33 32.98 3.88
CA HIS A 167 -16.95 32.48 3.89
C HIS A 167 -16.35 32.46 2.47
N GLY A 168 -15.28 33.24 2.26
CA GLY A 168 -14.45 33.17 1.05
C GLY A 168 -13.35 32.09 1.12
N THR A 169 -12.34 32.16 0.24
CA THR A 169 -11.26 31.15 0.17
C THR A 169 -9.84 31.71 0.36
N PRO A 170 -9.38 32.00 1.60
CA PRO A 170 -7.95 32.23 1.82
C PRO A 170 -7.31 31.52 3.05
N VAL A 171 -7.89 30.44 3.62
CA VAL A 171 -7.39 29.86 4.91
C VAL A 171 -7.13 28.34 4.92
N HIS A 172 -7.04 27.70 3.75
CA HIS A 172 -6.87 26.23 3.63
C HIS A 172 -5.57 25.80 2.95
N GLU A 173 -4.51 26.62 2.98
CA GLU A 173 -3.20 26.29 2.38
C GLU A 173 -2.58 24.98 2.91
N TRP A 174 -2.95 24.58 4.13
CA TRP A 174 -2.51 23.33 4.74
C TRP A 174 -3.09 22.09 4.05
N LEU A 175 -4.18 22.22 3.30
CA LEU A 175 -4.87 21.11 2.66
C LEU A 175 -4.23 20.84 1.29
N PRO A 176 -3.66 19.65 1.04
CA PRO A 176 -3.11 19.32 -0.28
C PRO A 176 -4.22 19.38 -1.33
N GLN A 177 -4.00 20.01 -2.48
CA GLN A 177 -5.02 20.14 -3.54
C GLN A 177 -6.39 20.62 -3.02
N PRO A 178 -6.49 21.85 -2.51
CA PRO A 178 -7.70 22.34 -1.87
C PRO A 178 -8.88 22.36 -2.86
N GLU A 179 -8.64 22.64 -4.14
CA GLU A 179 -9.68 22.62 -5.17
C GLU A 179 -10.32 21.24 -5.35
N THR A 180 -9.51 20.17 -5.39
CA THR A 180 -10.00 18.79 -5.48
C THR A 180 -10.78 18.42 -4.24
N HIS A 181 -10.26 18.74 -3.05
CA HIS A 181 -10.97 18.44 -1.80
C HIS A 181 -12.31 19.16 -1.74
N PHE A 182 -12.40 20.44 -2.09
CA PHE A 182 -13.67 21.17 -2.09
C PHE A 182 -14.65 20.74 -3.18
N LYS A 183 -14.18 20.02 -4.20
CA LYS A 183 -15.06 19.38 -5.19
C LYS A 183 -15.85 18.22 -4.59
N TYR A 184 -15.29 17.49 -3.62
CA TYR A 184 -15.88 16.27 -3.06
C TYR A 184 -16.25 16.37 -1.56
N LEU A 185 -15.69 17.34 -0.83
CA LEU A 185 -15.90 17.55 0.60
C LEU A 185 -16.61 18.87 0.84
N GLU A 186 -17.68 18.82 1.64
CA GLU A 186 -18.36 20.01 2.11
C GLU A 186 -17.69 20.59 3.36
N CYS A 187 -18.00 21.83 3.73
CA CYS A 187 -17.32 22.52 4.84
C CYS A 187 -17.56 21.80 6.18
N THR A 188 -18.79 21.34 6.41
CA THR A 188 -19.25 20.64 7.62
C THR A 188 -18.52 19.32 7.87
N VAL A 189 -18.03 18.67 6.81
CA VAL A 189 -17.24 17.44 6.90
C VAL A 189 -15.94 17.66 7.70
N CYS A 190 -15.33 18.84 7.66
CA CYS A 190 -14.17 19.15 8.50
C CYS A 190 -14.54 20.02 9.72
N HIS A 191 -15.44 20.98 9.54
CA HIS A 191 -15.78 21.96 10.56
C HIS A 191 -16.81 21.48 11.59
N SER A 192 -17.38 20.28 11.40
CA SER A 192 -18.12 19.56 12.43
C SER A 192 -17.46 18.20 12.72
N PRO A 193 -16.44 18.16 13.60
CA PRO A 193 -15.63 16.97 13.81
C PRO A 193 -16.43 15.79 14.37
N LYS A 194 -17.42 16.05 15.24
CA LYS A 194 -18.24 15.01 15.87
C LYS A 194 -19.43 14.54 15.02
N ALA A 195 -19.71 15.20 13.90
CA ALA A 195 -20.74 14.71 12.97
C ALA A 195 -20.34 13.33 12.42
N GLN A 196 -21.30 12.42 12.30
CA GLN A 196 -21.02 11.12 11.67
C GLN A 196 -21.06 11.28 10.16
N LYS A 197 -20.12 10.62 9.48
CA LYS A 197 -19.90 10.76 8.04
C LYS A 197 -19.86 9.38 7.43
N ALA A 198 -20.40 9.23 6.23
CA ALA A 198 -20.27 8.01 5.45
C ALA A 198 -19.76 8.33 4.05
N MET A 199 -19.06 7.37 3.46
CA MET A 199 -18.67 7.41 2.06
C MET A 199 -19.67 6.57 1.26
N PHE A 200 -20.35 7.21 0.32
CA PHE A 200 -21.27 6.57 -0.60
C PHE A 200 -20.61 6.41 -1.96
N LEU A 201 -20.64 5.19 -2.47
CA LEU A 201 -20.17 4.83 -3.79
C LEU A 201 -21.37 4.63 -4.71
N ARG A 202 -21.25 5.05 -5.96
CA ARG A 202 -22.27 4.79 -6.98
C ARG A 202 -21.58 4.40 -8.28
N PHE A 203 -22.17 3.46 -9.01
CA PHE A 203 -21.70 3.07 -10.33
C PHE A 203 -22.07 4.12 -11.37
N TYR A 204 -21.14 4.45 -12.27
CA TYR A 204 -21.34 5.38 -13.37
C TYR A 204 -20.81 4.80 -14.68
N VAL A 205 -21.44 5.22 -15.78
CA VAL A 205 -20.99 4.99 -17.14
C VAL A 205 -20.71 6.33 -17.82
N GLU A 206 -19.62 6.39 -18.59
CA GLU A 206 -19.31 7.57 -19.40
C GLU A 206 -20.19 7.61 -20.66
N THR A 207 -21.10 8.59 -20.73
CA THR A 207 -21.97 8.81 -21.89
C THR A 207 -21.76 10.24 -22.42
N GLY A 208 -21.25 10.38 -23.64
CA GLY A 208 -21.00 11.70 -24.24
C GLY A 208 -19.99 12.56 -23.47
N GLY A 209 -19.02 11.93 -22.79
CA GLY A 209 -18.00 12.62 -21.99
C GLY A 209 -18.47 13.12 -20.62
N LYS A 210 -19.66 12.69 -20.17
CA LYS A 210 -20.17 12.95 -18.83
C LYS A 210 -20.45 11.63 -18.09
N PRO A 211 -20.12 11.55 -16.80
CA PRO A 211 -20.49 10.40 -15.97
C PRO A 211 -21.98 10.45 -15.66
N VAL A 212 -22.72 9.41 -16.08
CA VAL A 212 -24.15 9.21 -15.80
C VAL A 212 -24.30 8.01 -14.86
N PRO A 213 -25.13 8.08 -13.79
CA PRO A 213 -25.33 6.94 -12.90
C PRO A 213 -25.84 5.73 -13.68
N VAL A 214 -25.35 4.54 -13.37
CA VAL A 214 -25.83 3.30 -13.98
C VAL A 214 -27.27 3.05 -13.53
N SER A 215 -28.17 2.78 -14.48
CA SER A 215 -29.57 2.49 -14.19
C SER A 215 -29.76 1.04 -13.72
N TYR A 216 -30.91 0.78 -13.10
CA TYR A 216 -31.31 -0.59 -12.73
C TYR A 216 -31.32 -1.55 -13.94
N SER A 217 -31.84 -1.11 -15.09
CA SER A 217 -31.89 -1.94 -16.30
C SER A 217 -30.49 -2.29 -16.84
N GLN A 218 -29.54 -1.37 -16.71
CA GLN A 218 -28.14 -1.58 -17.10
C GLN A 218 -27.44 -2.56 -16.17
N LEU A 219 -27.65 -2.44 -14.85
CA LEU A 219 -27.15 -3.40 -13.87
C LEU A 219 -27.76 -4.79 -14.08
N ALA A 220 -29.07 -4.89 -14.32
CA ALA A 220 -29.76 -6.15 -14.56
C ALA A 220 -29.24 -6.85 -15.81
N LYS A 221 -28.95 -6.09 -16.87
CA LYS A 221 -28.36 -6.64 -18.10
C LYS A 221 -26.99 -7.26 -17.86
N ALA A 222 -26.18 -6.67 -16.99
CA ALA A 222 -24.82 -7.13 -16.71
C ALA A 222 -24.75 -8.25 -15.67
N LEU A 223 -25.64 -8.24 -14.68
CA LEU A 223 -25.57 -9.12 -13.52
C LEU A 223 -26.67 -10.19 -13.47
N GLY A 224 -27.68 -10.11 -14.35
CA GLY A 224 -28.88 -10.96 -14.32
C GLY A 224 -30.09 -10.29 -13.66
N PRO A 225 -31.28 -10.95 -13.65
CA PRO A 225 -32.49 -10.40 -13.05
C PRO A 225 -32.28 -10.05 -11.57
N LEU A 226 -32.60 -8.80 -11.25
CA LEU A 226 -32.36 -8.17 -9.95
C LEU A 226 -33.56 -8.39 -9.02
N ASP A 227 -33.83 -9.63 -8.64
CA ASP A 227 -34.72 -9.88 -7.49
C ASP A 227 -34.01 -9.49 -6.18
N ASP A 228 -34.64 -9.68 -5.01
CA ASP A 228 -34.30 -9.06 -3.71
C ASP A 228 -32.87 -9.23 -3.17
N ASP A 229 -31.96 -9.86 -3.90
CA ASP A 229 -30.62 -10.24 -3.44
C ASP A 229 -29.48 -9.88 -4.40
N ILE A 230 -29.53 -8.71 -5.07
CA ILE A 230 -28.39 -8.18 -5.85
C ILE A 230 -27.09 -8.17 -5.03
N PHE A 231 -27.20 -8.00 -3.71
CA PHE A 231 -26.06 -8.02 -2.82
C PHE A 231 -25.32 -9.35 -2.87
N LYS A 232 -26.00 -10.51 -2.80
CA LYS A 232 -25.37 -11.84 -2.96
C LYS A 232 -24.70 -12.05 -4.31
N VAL A 233 -25.17 -11.39 -5.36
CA VAL A 233 -24.55 -11.49 -6.70
C VAL A 233 -23.22 -10.72 -6.74
N MET A 234 -23.14 -9.62 -5.99
CA MET A 234 -21.95 -8.78 -5.92
C MET A 234 -20.96 -9.26 -4.84
N ASP A 235 -21.45 -9.76 -3.71
CA ASP A 235 -20.69 -10.35 -2.60
C ASP A 235 -20.38 -11.82 -2.93
N ILE A 236 -19.37 -12.00 -3.79
CA ILE A 236 -18.98 -13.30 -4.35
C ILE A 236 -18.50 -14.24 -3.24
N ASN A 237 -17.83 -13.70 -2.22
CA ASN A 237 -17.28 -14.50 -1.11
C ASN A 237 -18.28 -14.68 0.05
N GLY A 238 -19.41 -13.97 0.04
CA GLY A 238 -20.50 -14.08 1.02
C GLY A 238 -20.13 -13.57 2.41
N ASN A 239 -19.16 -12.66 2.53
CA ASN A 239 -18.67 -12.17 3.82
C ASN A 239 -19.53 -11.04 4.40
N GLY A 240 -20.55 -10.58 3.69
CA GLY A 240 -21.47 -9.53 4.12
C GLY A 240 -20.97 -8.11 3.82
N THR A 241 -19.88 -7.94 3.06
CA THR A 241 -19.35 -6.64 2.61
C THR A 241 -18.71 -6.75 1.22
N LEU A 242 -18.84 -5.72 0.38
CA LEU A 242 -18.18 -5.73 -0.93
C LEU A 242 -16.73 -5.27 -0.83
N ASP A 243 -15.79 -6.11 -1.25
CA ASP A 243 -14.37 -5.78 -1.30
C ASP A 243 -13.95 -5.14 -2.65
N PRO A 244 -12.73 -4.59 -2.75
CA PRO A 244 -12.26 -3.97 -4.00
C PRO A 244 -12.21 -4.91 -5.22
N PHE A 245 -12.00 -6.22 -5.01
CA PHE A 245 -11.98 -7.20 -6.10
C PHE A 245 -13.40 -7.47 -6.60
N GLU A 246 -14.36 -7.61 -5.70
CA GLU A 246 -15.78 -7.82 -6.02
C GLU A 246 -16.37 -6.61 -6.77
N ILE A 247 -16.11 -5.40 -6.28
CA ILE A 247 -16.49 -4.17 -6.97
C ILE A 247 -15.90 -4.12 -8.38
N LYS A 248 -14.63 -4.50 -8.55
CA LYS A 248 -13.98 -4.54 -9.86
C LYS A 248 -14.61 -5.60 -10.77
N ALA A 249 -15.01 -6.75 -10.23
CA ALA A 249 -15.72 -7.78 -10.98
C ALA A 249 -17.06 -7.24 -11.52
N VAL A 250 -17.80 -6.47 -10.72
CA VAL A 250 -19.04 -5.82 -11.16
C VAL A 250 -18.78 -4.81 -12.29
N LEU A 251 -17.76 -3.96 -12.15
CA LEU A 251 -17.38 -3.00 -13.19
C LEU A 251 -17.01 -3.69 -14.51
N ASN A 252 -16.24 -4.78 -14.46
CA ASN A 252 -15.89 -5.55 -15.65
C ASN A 252 -17.12 -6.15 -16.32
N LYS A 253 -18.06 -6.71 -15.55
CA LYS A 253 -19.32 -7.25 -16.10
C LYS A 253 -20.17 -6.18 -16.77
N LEU A 254 -20.20 -4.96 -16.21
CA LEU A 254 -20.88 -3.82 -16.84
C LEU A 254 -20.25 -3.48 -18.19
N GLU A 255 -18.92 -3.45 -18.26
CA GLU A 255 -18.19 -3.20 -19.52
C GLU A 255 -18.41 -4.33 -20.55
N GLU A 256 -18.37 -5.59 -20.13
CA GLU A 256 -18.66 -6.77 -20.96
C GLU A 256 -20.10 -6.76 -21.50
N ALA A 257 -21.05 -6.20 -20.74
CA ALA A 257 -22.45 -6.01 -21.18
C ALA A 257 -22.63 -4.89 -22.22
N GLY A 258 -21.53 -4.28 -22.67
CA GLY A 258 -21.49 -3.26 -23.71
C GLY A 258 -21.79 -1.84 -23.20
N LEU A 259 -21.81 -1.63 -21.88
CA LEU A 259 -21.68 -0.28 -21.36
C LEU A 259 -20.24 0.16 -21.61
N GLY A 260 -20.03 1.35 -22.15
CA GLY A 260 -18.68 1.91 -22.29
C GLY A 260 -17.96 2.00 -20.94
N PRO A 261 -16.80 2.66 -20.85
CA PRO A 261 -15.99 2.52 -19.66
C PRO A 261 -16.72 2.98 -18.41
N CYS A 262 -16.72 2.10 -17.41
CA CYS A 262 -17.48 2.25 -16.19
C CYS A 262 -16.57 2.63 -15.03
N GLY A 263 -17.14 3.24 -13.99
CA GLY A 263 -16.39 3.63 -12.81
C GLY A 263 -17.26 3.80 -11.58
N LEU A 264 -16.61 4.16 -10.48
CA LEU A 264 -17.26 4.58 -9.26
C LEU A 264 -17.09 6.07 -9.06
N LYS A 265 -18.14 6.72 -8.58
CA LYS A 265 -18.07 8.07 -8.04
C LYS A 265 -18.30 7.98 -6.55
N GLU A 266 -17.45 8.68 -5.80
CA GLU A 266 -17.59 8.76 -4.35
C GLU A 266 -18.23 10.08 -3.95
N GLU A 267 -19.11 10.01 -2.96
CA GLU A 267 -19.71 11.17 -2.30
C GLU A 267 -19.57 10.99 -0.79
N ILE A 268 -19.06 12.00 -0.10
CA ILE A 268 -18.90 11.97 1.36
C ILE A 268 -19.98 12.85 1.95
N LEU A 269 -20.88 12.25 2.72
CA LEU A 269 -22.01 12.93 3.31
C LEU A 269 -21.97 12.83 4.84
N VAL A 270 -22.46 13.88 5.49
CA VAL A 270 -22.78 13.85 6.91
C VAL A 270 -24.09 13.10 7.09
N THR A 271 -24.03 11.92 7.73
CA THR A 271 -25.19 11.06 8.00
C THR A 271 -25.85 11.36 9.34
N SER A 272 -25.11 11.93 10.28
CA SER A 272 -25.65 12.45 11.54
C SER A 272 -25.05 13.83 11.80
N PRO A 273 -25.79 14.91 11.54
CA PRO A 273 -25.32 16.27 11.76
C PRO A 273 -24.97 16.55 13.21
N TYR A 274 -23.96 17.38 13.43
CA TYR A 274 -23.61 17.89 14.75
C TYR A 274 -23.35 19.39 14.67
N HIS A 275 -24.14 20.20 15.35
CA HIS A 275 -24.19 21.65 15.10
C HIS A 275 -23.13 22.47 15.85
N ASN A 276 -22.02 21.85 16.26
CA ASN A 276 -20.88 22.54 16.88
C ASN A 276 -19.77 22.82 15.86
N PHE A 277 -19.88 23.95 15.16
CA PHE A 277 -18.91 24.35 14.14
C PHE A 277 -17.65 24.99 14.74
N THR A 278 -16.47 24.53 14.32
CA THR A 278 -15.17 24.93 14.89
C THR A 278 -14.11 25.19 13.82
N ASP A 279 -13.17 26.09 14.12
CA ASP A 279 -11.94 26.33 13.36
C ASP A 279 -10.76 25.46 13.82
N ARG A 280 -10.91 24.77 14.96
CA ARG A 280 -9.90 23.87 15.53
C ARG A 280 -9.94 22.49 14.90
N VAL A 281 -9.55 22.40 13.64
CA VAL A 281 -9.47 21.15 12.86
C VAL A 281 -8.11 20.45 12.98
N LYS A 282 -7.26 20.80 13.95
CA LYS A 282 -5.87 20.29 14.07
C LYS A 282 -5.79 18.76 13.99
N ASN A 283 -6.71 18.06 14.63
CA ASN A 283 -6.75 16.60 14.65
C ASN A 283 -7.22 15.97 13.33
N ILE A 284 -7.81 16.76 12.42
CA ILE A 284 -8.25 16.32 11.08
C ILE A 284 -7.15 16.58 10.02
N LYS A 285 -6.09 17.34 10.37
CA LYS A 285 -5.01 17.69 9.42
C LYS A 285 -4.07 16.54 9.09
N ASP A 286 -4.17 15.42 9.81
CA ASP A 286 -3.43 14.21 9.49
C ASP A 286 -4.14 13.47 8.34
N CYS A 287 -3.44 13.23 7.23
CA CYS A 287 -3.97 12.53 6.08
C CYS A 287 -4.52 11.14 6.44
N ALA A 288 -3.94 10.46 7.44
CA ALA A 288 -4.39 9.16 7.92
C ALA A 288 -5.79 9.21 8.56
N MET A 289 -6.27 10.39 8.94
CA MET A 289 -7.65 10.54 9.40
C MET A 289 -8.66 10.12 8.35
N CYS A 290 -8.36 10.33 7.06
CA CYS A 290 -9.29 10.10 5.97
C CYS A 290 -8.79 9.08 4.94
N HIS A 291 -7.48 8.91 4.77
CA HIS A 291 -6.89 8.13 3.67
C HIS A 291 -6.31 6.77 4.09
N THR A 292 -6.90 6.13 5.09
CA THR A 292 -6.53 4.76 5.52
C THR A 292 -7.76 3.87 5.65
N SER A 293 -7.60 2.55 5.52
CA SER A 293 -8.68 1.58 5.72
C SER A 293 -9.28 1.66 7.13
N LEU A 294 -8.47 2.02 8.12
CA LEU A 294 -8.90 2.21 9.51
C LEU A 294 -9.28 3.66 9.84
N SER A 295 -9.55 4.49 8.81
CA SER A 295 -9.91 5.90 8.96
C SER A 295 -11.04 6.10 9.98
N PRO A 296 -10.80 6.74 11.14
CA PRO A 296 -11.85 6.99 12.11
C PRO A 296 -12.83 8.07 11.65
N PHE A 297 -12.58 8.69 10.49
CA PHE A 297 -13.41 9.74 9.93
C PHE A 297 -14.71 9.23 9.33
N TYR A 298 -14.71 8.04 8.72
CA TYR A 298 -15.90 7.43 8.14
C TYR A 298 -16.51 6.42 9.10
N LYS A 299 -17.76 6.64 9.48
CA LYS A 299 -18.59 5.69 10.22
C LYS A 299 -18.84 4.43 9.39
N SER A 300 -19.19 4.62 8.12
CA SER A 300 -19.44 3.53 7.17
C SER A 300 -18.96 3.89 5.76
N VAL A 301 -18.74 2.85 4.97
CA VAL A 301 -18.50 2.92 3.52
C VAL A 301 -19.56 2.04 2.89
N GLU A 302 -20.33 2.60 1.98
CA GLU A 302 -21.51 1.95 1.43
C GLU A 302 -21.57 2.19 -0.08
N ILE A 303 -22.13 1.24 -0.82
CA ILE A 303 -22.46 1.41 -2.23
C ILE A 303 -23.97 1.54 -2.40
N GLU A 304 -24.39 2.51 -3.19
CA GLU A 304 -25.78 2.77 -3.54
C GLU A 304 -26.10 2.18 -4.90
N VAL A 305 -27.13 1.34 -4.92
CA VAL A 305 -27.58 0.59 -6.09
C VAL A 305 -29.06 0.91 -6.35
N PRO A 306 -29.44 1.28 -7.59
CA PRO A 306 -30.83 1.59 -7.91
C PRO A 306 -31.72 0.34 -7.76
N ASP A 307 -32.94 0.51 -7.26
CA ASP A 307 -33.91 -0.58 -6.99
C ASP A 307 -34.98 -0.77 -8.10
N GLY A 308 -34.84 -0.06 -9.22
CA GLY A 308 -35.79 -0.10 -10.34
C GLY A 308 -37.06 0.72 -10.15
N LYS A 309 -37.37 1.18 -8.93
CA LYS A 309 -38.50 2.06 -8.59
C LYS A 309 -38.07 3.52 -8.37
N GLY A 310 -36.86 3.86 -8.81
CA GLY A 310 -36.27 5.19 -8.65
C GLY A 310 -35.64 5.45 -7.28
N ARG A 311 -35.53 4.43 -6.41
CA ARG A 311 -34.84 4.54 -5.11
C ARG A 311 -33.49 3.83 -5.15
N TYR A 312 -32.66 4.08 -4.15
CA TYR A 312 -31.37 3.41 -3.98
C TYR A 312 -31.39 2.52 -2.74
N LYS A 313 -30.96 1.27 -2.90
CA LYS A 313 -30.58 0.38 -1.79
C LYS A 313 -29.10 0.60 -1.45
N ARG A 314 -28.77 0.60 -0.16
CA ARG A 314 -27.40 0.78 0.35
C ARG A 314 -26.85 -0.56 0.82
N PHE A 315 -25.60 -0.83 0.45
CA PHE A 315 -24.91 -2.06 0.81
C PHE A 315 -23.54 -1.75 1.41
N PRO A 316 -23.11 -2.49 2.45
CA PRO A 316 -21.82 -2.24 3.09
C PRO A 316 -20.66 -2.60 2.17
N VAL A 317 -19.62 -1.78 2.20
CA VAL A 317 -18.37 -1.95 1.45
C VAL A 317 -17.24 -2.13 2.44
N SER A 318 -16.35 -3.07 2.16
CA SER A 318 -15.16 -3.30 2.96
C SER A 318 -14.36 -2.02 3.09
N ARG A 319 -13.92 -1.72 4.31
CA ARG A 319 -13.13 -0.53 4.61
C ARG A 319 -11.77 -0.52 3.90
N GLU A 320 -11.33 -1.66 3.37
CA GLU A 320 -10.18 -1.75 2.47
C GLU A 320 -10.31 -0.83 1.25
N TYR A 321 -11.54 -0.54 0.80
CA TYR A 321 -11.78 0.41 -0.29
C TYR A 321 -11.23 1.82 -0.01
N LEU A 322 -11.17 2.24 1.27
CA LEU A 322 -10.62 3.53 1.67
C LEU A 322 -9.10 3.61 1.44
N ALA A 323 -8.42 2.47 1.43
CA ALA A 323 -7.03 2.36 1.01
C ALA A 323 -6.98 2.31 -0.53
N LYS A 324 -7.41 3.40 -1.19
CA LYS A 324 -7.52 3.49 -2.66
C LYS A 324 -6.24 3.00 -3.35
N MET A 325 -6.42 2.10 -4.33
CA MET A 325 -5.32 1.58 -5.15
C MET A 325 -4.86 2.59 -6.22
N PRO A 326 -3.54 2.70 -6.49
CA PRO A 326 -2.49 2.01 -5.77
C PRO A 326 -2.36 2.58 -4.36
N PRO A 327 -2.18 1.73 -3.34
CA PRO A 327 -2.27 2.11 -1.94
C PRO A 327 -1.35 3.29 -1.68
N ILE A 328 -1.92 4.38 -1.15
CA ILE A 328 -1.12 5.35 -0.38
C ILE A 328 -0.43 4.51 0.70
N PRO A 329 0.90 4.53 0.78
CA PRO A 329 1.62 3.62 1.65
C PRO A 329 1.17 3.83 3.09
N ASN A 330 1.02 2.73 3.83
CA ASN A 330 0.92 2.81 5.28
C ASN A 330 2.11 3.65 5.77
N GLN A 331 1.83 4.78 6.42
CA GLN A 331 2.86 5.70 6.92
C GLN A 331 3.86 4.97 7.81
N HIS A 332 3.41 3.99 8.59
CA HIS A 332 4.28 3.15 9.40
C HIS A 332 5.29 2.32 8.57
N THR A 333 4.91 1.89 7.37
CA THR A 333 5.81 1.20 6.44
C THR A 333 6.76 2.18 5.78
N TYR A 334 6.27 3.35 5.36
CA TYR A 334 7.09 4.39 4.74
C TYR A 334 8.18 4.90 5.68
N LEU A 335 7.83 5.17 6.94
CA LEU A 335 8.75 5.66 7.98
C LEU A 335 9.94 4.71 8.26
N LYS A 336 9.86 3.45 7.82
CA LYS A 336 10.94 2.45 7.93
C LYS A 336 11.74 2.28 6.63
N SER A 337 11.42 3.06 5.60
CA SER A 337 12.14 3.03 4.33
C SER A 337 13.38 3.93 4.41
N VAL A 338 14.37 3.63 3.57
CA VAL A 338 15.57 4.48 3.48
C VAL A 338 15.25 5.90 3.06
N HIS A 339 14.18 6.12 2.29
CA HIS A 339 13.78 7.47 1.90
C HIS A 339 13.31 8.29 3.10
N ALA A 340 12.45 7.72 3.95
CA ALA A 340 11.97 8.42 5.14
C ALA A 340 13.08 8.65 6.17
N GLU A 341 13.97 7.66 6.37
CA GLU A 341 15.14 7.79 7.25
C GLU A 341 16.07 8.93 6.80
N ASN A 342 16.12 9.22 5.49
CA ASN A 342 16.92 10.32 4.92
C ASN A 342 16.12 11.62 4.72
N GLY A 343 14.94 11.74 5.33
CA GLY A 343 14.17 12.98 5.35
C GLY A 343 13.41 13.31 4.05
N VAL A 344 13.30 12.37 3.11
CA VAL A 344 12.45 12.54 1.93
C VAL A 344 10.99 12.53 2.38
N THR A 345 10.25 13.57 2.02
CA THR A 345 8.83 13.70 2.31
C THR A 345 7.97 13.17 1.17
N CYS A 346 6.68 12.92 1.44
CA CYS A 346 5.74 12.51 0.41
C CYS A 346 5.70 13.52 -0.75
N LEU A 347 5.78 14.83 -0.44
CA LEU A 347 5.66 15.91 -1.43
C LEU A 347 6.87 16.00 -2.36
N ASP A 348 8.05 15.56 -1.91
CA ASP A 348 9.26 15.57 -2.72
C ASP A 348 9.14 14.63 -3.93
N CYS A 349 8.39 13.54 -3.78
CA CYS A 349 8.11 12.58 -4.86
C CYS A 349 6.74 12.79 -5.55
N HIS A 350 5.77 13.39 -4.86
CA HIS A 350 4.39 13.50 -5.30
C HIS A 350 3.97 14.94 -5.66
N SER A 351 4.93 15.83 -5.89
CA SER A 351 4.74 17.23 -6.26
C SER A 351 3.91 17.45 -7.54
N GLU A 352 3.90 16.49 -8.47
CA GLU A 352 3.23 16.57 -9.77
C GLU A 352 1.78 16.02 -9.82
N PHE A 353 1.10 15.80 -8.70
CA PHE A 353 -0.33 15.38 -8.74
C PHE A 353 -1.30 16.47 -9.29
N LYS A 354 -0.91 17.29 -10.28
CA LYS A 354 -1.83 17.71 -11.34
C LYS A 354 -2.26 16.47 -12.14
N VAL A 355 -3.09 15.62 -11.54
CA VAL A 355 -3.91 14.68 -12.30
C VAL A 355 -4.94 15.54 -13.00
N LEU A 356 -4.68 15.83 -14.27
CA LEU A 356 -5.70 16.26 -15.21
C LEU A 356 -6.82 15.22 -15.16
N ASN A 357 -7.93 15.62 -14.55
CA ASN A 357 -9.18 14.90 -14.58
C ASN A 357 -9.76 15.00 -16.01
N GLU A 358 -9.22 14.24 -16.94
CA GLU A 358 -9.90 13.92 -18.19
C GLU A 358 -10.83 12.72 -17.92
N MET A 359 -12.06 13.06 -17.53
CA MET A 359 -13.23 12.16 -17.59
C MET A 359 -13.17 10.92 -16.68
N GLY A 360 -13.17 11.14 -15.36
CA GLY A 360 -13.66 10.15 -14.37
C GLY A 360 -12.85 8.87 -14.21
N ARG A 361 -11.86 8.63 -15.06
CA ARG A 361 -10.93 7.51 -14.94
C ARG A 361 -9.74 7.99 -14.13
N VAL A 362 -9.48 7.34 -13.00
CA VAL A 362 -8.22 7.50 -12.27
C VAL A 362 -7.10 6.89 -13.13
N LYS A 363 -6.67 7.62 -14.15
CA LYS A 363 -5.33 7.45 -14.70
C LYS A 363 -4.41 8.22 -13.77
N VAL A 364 -3.90 7.53 -12.76
CA VAL A 364 -2.64 7.93 -12.14
C VAL A 364 -1.65 7.99 -13.29
N LYS A 365 -1.30 9.19 -13.78
CA LYS A 365 -0.06 9.32 -14.52
C LYS A 365 0.98 8.87 -13.52
N SER A 366 1.56 7.67 -13.73
CA SER A 366 2.69 7.21 -12.94
C SER A 366 3.62 8.41 -12.76
N PRO A 367 4.11 8.70 -11.54
CA PRO A 367 5.18 9.66 -11.38
C PRO A 367 6.19 9.36 -12.48
N GLY A 368 6.37 10.34 -13.36
CA GLY A 368 7.25 10.14 -14.51
C GLY A 368 8.63 9.75 -14.00
N ILE A 369 9.42 9.18 -14.89
CA ILE A 369 10.89 9.03 -14.77
C ILE A 369 11.57 10.21 -14.05
N VAL A 370 10.99 11.39 -14.23
CA VAL A 370 11.44 12.69 -13.76
C VAL A 370 11.65 12.74 -12.25
N VAL A 371 10.77 12.19 -11.42
CA VAL A 371 10.90 12.48 -9.97
C VAL A 371 12.05 11.73 -9.30
N CYS A 372 12.30 10.49 -9.71
CA CYS A 372 13.46 9.74 -9.20
C CYS A 372 14.77 10.39 -9.67
N ALA A 373 14.79 10.91 -10.90
CA ALA A 373 15.97 11.54 -11.50
C ALA A 373 16.41 12.81 -10.75
N ASN A 374 15.50 13.49 -10.06
CA ASN A 374 15.82 14.69 -9.26
C ASN A 374 16.86 14.42 -8.17
N CYS A 375 16.94 13.18 -7.67
CA CYS A 375 17.93 12.75 -6.66
C CYS A 375 18.87 11.65 -7.18
N HIS A 376 18.43 10.86 -8.16
CA HIS A 376 19.16 9.69 -8.68
C HIS A 376 19.60 9.89 -10.14
N GLU A 377 20.18 11.04 -10.45
CA GLU A 377 20.59 11.41 -11.82
C GLU A 377 21.57 10.40 -12.42
N GLU A 378 22.68 10.09 -11.72
CA GLU A 378 23.69 9.14 -12.20
C GLU A 378 23.09 7.75 -12.48
N ILE A 379 22.20 7.28 -11.58
CA ILE A 379 21.50 6.00 -11.76
C ILE A 379 20.64 6.04 -13.01
N MET A 380 19.93 7.14 -13.25
CA MET A 380 19.11 7.30 -14.44
C MET A 380 19.93 7.34 -15.72
N GLU A 381 21.11 7.94 -15.73
CA GLU A 381 22.03 7.90 -16.88
C GLU A 381 22.51 6.48 -17.20
N GLN A 382 22.83 5.70 -16.17
CA GLN A 382 23.18 4.29 -16.33
C GLN A 382 21.98 3.49 -16.85
N TYR A 383 20.80 3.72 -16.27
CA TYR A 383 19.58 2.99 -16.61
C TYR A 383 19.12 3.25 -18.03
N LYS A 384 19.27 4.48 -18.55
CA LYS A 384 18.97 4.82 -19.96
C LYS A 384 19.69 3.92 -20.98
N LYS A 385 20.84 3.35 -20.62
CA LYS A 385 21.64 2.44 -21.47
C LYS A 385 21.14 0.98 -21.43
N SER A 386 20.33 0.64 -20.43
CA SER A 386 19.77 -0.70 -20.21
C SER A 386 18.79 -1.12 -21.31
N LEU A 387 18.72 -2.44 -21.58
CA LEU A 387 17.64 -2.99 -22.41
C LEU A 387 16.26 -2.76 -21.81
N HIS A 388 16.17 -2.82 -20.49
CA HIS A 388 14.91 -2.61 -19.78
C HIS A 388 14.37 -1.18 -20.04
N TYR A 389 15.25 -0.19 -20.21
CA TYR A 389 14.85 1.17 -20.57
C TYR A 389 14.35 1.27 -22.02
N ARG A 390 14.95 0.51 -22.95
CA ARG A 390 14.50 0.43 -24.36
C ARG A 390 13.10 -0.17 -24.48
N VAL A 391 12.79 -1.16 -23.64
CA VAL A 391 11.46 -1.80 -23.61
C VAL A 391 10.44 -0.95 -22.86
N SER A 392 10.82 -0.34 -21.73
CA SER A 392 9.95 0.58 -21.00
C SER A 392 10.74 1.60 -20.19
N LYS A 393 10.52 2.88 -20.52
CA LYS A 393 11.23 3.99 -19.90
C LYS A 393 10.87 4.18 -18.41
N LYS A 394 9.72 3.69 -17.93
CA LYS A 394 9.09 4.06 -16.64
C LYS A 394 9.11 2.98 -15.54
N ILE A 395 10.09 2.08 -15.51
CA ILE A 395 9.98 0.85 -14.67
C ILE A 395 10.78 0.84 -13.36
N CYS A 396 11.38 1.95 -12.92
CA CYS A 396 12.18 1.97 -11.69
C CYS A 396 11.41 1.37 -10.50
N TYR A 397 10.13 1.74 -10.37
CA TYR A 397 9.27 1.29 -9.29
C TYR A 397 8.76 -0.18 -9.43
N ASN A 398 8.90 -0.77 -10.61
CA ASN A 398 8.58 -2.19 -10.81
C ASN A 398 9.65 -3.09 -10.15
N CYS A 399 10.88 -2.59 -10.07
CA CYS A 399 11.98 -3.26 -9.39
C CYS A 399 12.09 -2.83 -7.92
N HIS A 400 12.02 -1.53 -7.65
CA HIS A 400 12.17 -0.96 -6.30
C HIS A 400 10.86 -0.38 -5.79
N ASN A 401 10.40 -0.75 -4.60
CA ASN A 401 9.25 -0.09 -3.99
C ASN A 401 9.71 1.18 -3.26
N PRO A 402 9.46 2.41 -3.78
CA PRO A 402 9.92 3.64 -3.12
C PRO A 402 9.31 3.85 -1.73
N HIS A 403 8.20 3.18 -1.43
CA HIS A 403 7.52 3.27 -0.13
C HIS A 403 8.00 2.26 0.92
N ALA A 404 8.81 1.28 0.53
CA ALA A 404 9.24 0.20 1.42
C ALA A 404 10.66 -0.28 1.11
N VAL A 405 11.44 0.53 0.39
CA VAL A 405 12.79 0.18 -0.03
C VAL A 405 13.72 0.12 1.19
N LYS A 406 14.50 -0.97 1.25
CA LYS A 406 15.58 -1.18 2.20
C LYS A 406 16.93 -1.02 1.49
N PRO A 407 18.03 -0.75 2.22
CA PRO A 407 19.36 -0.76 1.64
C PRO A 407 19.63 -2.09 0.95
N PHE A 408 20.27 -2.05 -0.23
CA PHE A 408 20.57 -3.25 -1.01
C PHE A 408 21.43 -4.27 -0.24
N THR A 409 22.25 -3.79 0.70
CA THR A 409 23.08 -4.58 1.61
C THR A 409 22.27 -5.43 2.60
N GLN A 410 21.03 -5.06 2.90
CA GLN A 410 20.14 -5.81 3.79
C GLN A 410 19.38 -6.94 3.08
N LEU A 411 19.45 -7.02 1.75
CA LEU A 411 18.82 -8.09 1.00
C LEU A 411 19.81 -9.25 0.84
N ASN A 412 19.32 -10.49 0.91
CA ASN A 412 20.11 -11.65 0.51
C ASN A 412 19.95 -11.92 -1.00
N ALA A 413 20.77 -12.81 -1.56
CA ALA A 413 20.74 -13.12 -3.00
C ALA A 413 19.36 -13.62 -3.48
N GLN A 414 18.64 -14.41 -2.66
CA GLN A 414 17.30 -14.88 -2.97
C GLN A 414 16.28 -13.73 -3.06
N GLN A 415 16.26 -12.84 -2.08
CA GLN A 415 15.38 -11.67 -2.06
C GLN A 415 15.65 -10.74 -3.26
N ARG A 416 16.93 -10.58 -3.64
CA ARG A 416 17.30 -9.82 -4.84
C ARG A 416 16.80 -10.48 -6.12
N ARG A 417 16.97 -11.80 -6.27
CA ARG A 417 16.44 -12.55 -7.43
C ARG A 417 14.92 -12.47 -7.54
N GLN A 418 14.21 -12.49 -6.42
CA GLN A 418 12.75 -12.40 -6.39
C GLN A 418 12.23 -11.12 -7.08
N ILE A 419 13.00 -10.03 -7.08
CA ILE A 419 12.66 -8.80 -7.79
C ILE A 419 12.54 -9.06 -9.29
N CYS A 420 13.53 -9.73 -9.87
CA CYS A 420 13.58 -10.06 -11.30
C CYS A 420 12.56 -11.15 -11.66
N GLN A 421 12.39 -12.14 -10.77
CA GLN A 421 11.49 -13.28 -10.97
C GLN A 421 10.00 -12.91 -10.96
N LYS A 422 9.64 -11.68 -10.54
CA LYS A 422 8.29 -11.14 -10.75
C LYS A 422 7.86 -11.16 -12.22
N CYS A 423 8.81 -10.98 -13.14
CA CYS A 423 8.56 -11.04 -14.57
C CYS A 423 9.31 -12.20 -15.26
N HIS A 424 10.46 -12.60 -14.74
CA HIS A 424 11.28 -13.71 -15.27
C HIS A 424 11.05 -15.00 -14.48
N THR A 425 9.85 -15.57 -14.58
CA THR A 425 9.38 -16.71 -13.76
C THR A 425 10.19 -17.99 -13.98
N ASP A 426 10.71 -18.23 -15.19
CA ASP A 426 11.41 -19.46 -15.58
C ASP A 426 12.93 -19.32 -15.67
N ALA A 427 13.52 -18.41 -14.89
CA ALA A 427 14.95 -18.09 -14.98
C ALA A 427 15.85 -19.35 -14.90
N LEU A 428 15.61 -20.29 -13.98
CA LEU A 428 16.44 -21.49 -13.85
C LEU A 428 16.42 -22.37 -15.12
N LYS A 429 15.25 -22.51 -15.77
CA LYS A 429 15.10 -23.29 -17.00
C LYS A 429 15.78 -22.60 -18.20
N GLN A 430 15.79 -21.28 -18.23
CA GLN A 430 16.46 -20.50 -19.27
C GLN A 430 18.00 -20.48 -19.10
N HIS A 431 18.51 -20.91 -17.94
CA HIS A 431 19.93 -20.89 -17.60
C HIS A 431 20.56 -22.30 -17.48
N GLN A 432 19.98 -23.30 -18.16
CA GLN A 432 20.55 -24.67 -18.21
C GLN A 432 21.92 -24.75 -18.90
N TRP A 433 22.32 -23.69 -19.62
CA TRP A 433 23.67 -23.58 -20.18
C TRP A 433 24.76 -23.47 -19.11
N LEU A 434 24.39 -23.08 -17.89
CA LEU A 434 25.31 -22.97 -16.76
C LEU A 434 25.46 -24.33 -16.08
N SER A 435 26.69 -24.80 -15.90
CA SER A 435 26.95 -26.03 -15.14
C SER A 435 26.42 -25.90 -13.71
N GLN A 436 25.70 -26.91 -13.23
CA GLN A 436 25.09 -26.90 -11.89
C GLN A 436 24.33 -25.58 -11.59
N PRO A 437 23.28 -25.25 -12.35
CA PRO A 437 22.62 -23.95 -12.25
C PRO A 437 21.95 -23.75 -10.90
N ILE A 438 21.57 -24.84 -10.21
CA ILE A 438 20.98 -24.81 -8.85
C ILE A 438 21.97 -24.20 -7.84
N VAL A 439 23.25 -24.56 -7.92
CA VAL A 439 24.30 -24.04 -7.01
C VAL A 439 24.56 -22.57 -7.30
N HIS A 440 24.70 -22.22 -8.58
CA HIS A 440 24.87 -20.83 -9.00
C HIS A 440 23.70 -19.96 -8.55
N PHE A 441 22.46 -20.41 -8.76
CA PHE A 441 21.27 -19.70 -8.30
C PHE A 441 21.10 -19.74 -6.79
N LYS A 442 21.84 -20.56 -6.02
CA LYS A 442 21.85 -20.45 -4.56
C LYS A 442 22.57 -19.17 -4.14
N TYR A 443 23.75 -18.94 -4.70
CA TYR A 443 24.67 -17.89 -4.25
C TYR A 443 24.67 -16.61 -5.10
N LEU A 444 24.49 -16.71 -6.42
CA LEU A 444 24.49 -15.57 -7.33
C LEU A 444 23.10 -14.95 -7.43
N GLU A 445 23.07 -13.63 -7.61
CA GLU A 445 21.88 -12.89 -8.02
C GLU A 445 22.00 -12.42 -9.47
N CYS A 446 20.88 -12.07 -10.12
CA CYS A 446 20.82 -11.83 -11.56
C CYS A 446 21.78 -10.73 -12.04
N THR A 447 21.94 -9.63 -11.27
CA THR A 447 22.76 -8.49 -11.68
C THR A 447 24.26 -8.79 -11.66
N MET A 448 24.70 -9.86 -10.98
CA MET A 448 26.09 -10.31 -11.01
C MET A 448 26.54 -10.67 -12.44
N CYS A 449 25.64 -11.16 -13.29
CA CYS A 449 25.94 -11.45 -14.70
C CYS A 449 25.30 -10.44 -15.65
N HIS A 450 24.11 -9.95 -15.33
CA HIS A 450 23.34 -9.03 -16.19
C HIS A 450 23.67 -7.55 -15.98
N SER A 451 24.58 -7.22 -15.07
CA SER A 451 25.19 -5.89 -14.95
C SER A 451 26.72 -6.01 -15.04
N PRO A 452 27.29 -6.03 -16.26
CA PRO A 452 28.69 -6.39 -16.48
C PRO A 452 29.67 -5.43 -15.81
N ASN A 453 29.32 -4.15 -15.70
CA ASN A 453 30.16 -3.10 -15.12
C ASN A 453 29.99 -2.95 -13.60
N ALA A 454 29.14 -3.77 -12.97
CA ALA A 454 28.99 -3.75 -11.52
C ALA A 454 30.26 -4.27 -10.84
N THR A 455 30.66 -3.63 -9.74
CA THR A 455 31.77 -4.12 -8.91
C THR A 455 31.24 -5.24 -8.03
N LYS A 456 31.92 -6.39 -8.03
CA LYS A 456 31.47 -7.61 -7.34
C LYS A 456 32.52 -8.05 -6.34
N GLY A 457 32.07 -8.63 -5.24
CA GLY A 457 32.93 -9.13 -4.20
C GLY A 457 32.49 -10.50 -3.70
N ILE A 458 33.46 -11.26 -3.21
CA ILE A 458 33.23 -12.46 -2.41
C ILE A 458 33.65 -12.14 -0.99
N ILE A 459 32.79 -12.51 -0.04
CA ILE A 459 33.05 -12.41 1.38
C ILE A 459 32.96 -13.80 1.99
N TYR A 460 34.07 -14.28 2.53
CA TYR A 460 34.14 -15.51 3.28
C TYR A 460 33.97 -15.23 4.78
N TYR A 461 33.40 -16.18 5.51
CA TYR A 461 33.27 -16.12 6.96
C TYR A 461 33.32 -17.52 7.56
N PHE A 462 33.71 -17.63 8.83
CA PHE A 462 33.72 -18.92 9.52
C PHE A 462 32.31 -19.33 9.96
N ARG A 463 31.94 -20.58 9.70
CA ARG A 463 30.72 -21.19 10.23
C ARG A 463 31.01 -22.58 10.79
N GLY A 464 30.34 -22.93 11.87
CA GLY A 464 30.34 -24.28 12.44
C GLY A 464 29.16 -25.07 11.91
N ILE A 465 29.35 -26.35 11.66
CA ILE A 465 28.27 -27.28 11.31
C ILE A 465 27.89 -28.07 12.56
N THR A 466 26.62 -27.98 12.98
CA THR A 466 26.13 -28.73 14.15
C THR A 466 26.08 -30.24 13.87
N ALA A 467 25.83 -31.05 14.90
CA ALA A 467 25.65 -32.49 14.73
C ALA A 467 24.51 -32.85 13.76
N GLU A 468 23.46 -32.03 13.73
CA GLU A 468 22.31 -32.13 12.83
C GLU A 468 22.58 -31.56 11.41
N GLY A 469 23.81 -31.12 11.14
CA GLY A 469 24.20 -30.59 9.83
C GLY A 469 23.76 -29.14 9.58
N ARG A 470 23.34 -28.38 10.60
CA ARG A 470 22.93 -26.99 10.43
C ARG A 470 24.14 -26.05 10.47
N PRO A 471 24.27 -25.10 9.53
CA PRO A 471 25.34 -24.10 9.58
C PRO A 471 25.02 -23.00 10.60
N VAL A 472 25.98 -22.66 11.44
CA VAL A 472 25.92 -21.57 12.42
C VAL A 472 27.14 -20.68 12.25
N ARG A 473 26.92 -19.38 12.03
CA ARG A 473 28.03 -18.42 11.89
C ARG A 473 28.77 -18.28 13.21
N LEU A 474 30.10 -18.41 13.19
CA LEU A 474 30.92 -18.37 14.40
C LEU A 474 31.21 -16.94 14.83
N THR A 475 31.15 -16.72 16.15
CA THR A 475 31.54 -15.46 16.80
C THR A 475 32.99 -15.51 17.26
N TYR A 476 33.53 -14.36 17.69
CA TYR A 476 34.86 -14.30 18.30
C TYR A 476 34.99 -15.26 19.49
N LYS A 477 33.95 -15.36 20.33
CA LYS A 477 33.92 -16.25 21.49
C LYS A 477 34.03 -17.72 21.08
N ASP A 478 33.34 -18.11 20.01
CA ASP A 478 33.39 -19.47 19.49
C ASP A 478 34.80 -19.80 18.97
N LEU A 479 35.38 -18.91 18.14
CA LEU A 479 36.71 -19.10 17.58
C LEU A 479 37.80 -19.13 18.67
N SER A 480 37.78 -18.19 19.62
CA SER A 480 38.70 -18.15 20.75
C SER A 480 38.60 -19.40 21.62
N SER A 481 37.38 -19.88 21.88
CA SER A 481 37.13 -21.13 22.62
C SER A 481 37.65 -22.36 21.88
N ILE A 482 37.43 -22.46 20.56
CA ILE A 482 37.94 -23.56 19.74
C ILE A 482 39.47 -23.54 19.71
N LEU A 483 40.09 -22.36 19.64
CA LEU A 483 41.56 -22.23 19.66
C LEU A 483 42.16 -22.51 21.04
N GLY A 484 41.35 -22.52 22.10
CA GLY A 484 41.82 -22.67 23.48
C GLY A 484 42.70 -21.49 23.95
N LYS A 485 42.54 -20.32 23.31
CA LYS A 485 43.33 -19.11 23.58
C LYS A 485 42.37 -17.96 23.87
N PRO A 486 42.11 -17.64 25.15
CA PRO A 486 41.40 -16.41 25.50
C PRO A 486 42.25 -15.23 25.00
N ASP A 487 41.61 -14.24 24.38
CA ASP A 487 42.25 -13.01 23.87
C ASP A 487 43.22 -13.18 22.69
N VAL A 488 43.03 -14.20 21.87
CA VAL A 488 43.77 -14.34 20.60
C VAL A 488 43.36 -13.26 19.59
N ASP A 489 44.34 -12.62 18.98
CA ASP A 489 44.17 -11.83 17.76
C ASP A 489 44.07 -12.80 16.56
N ILE A 490 42.84 -13.04 16.10
CA ILE A 490 42.55 -14.06 15.08
C ILE A 490 43.20 -13.68 13.75
N ALA A 491 43.18 -12.40 13.39
CA ALA A 491 43.79 -11.87 12.16
C ALA A 491 45.29 -12.17 12.13
N LYS A 492 46.02 -11.79 13.18
CA LYS A 492 47.47 -12.06 13.28
C LYS A 492 47.82 -13.53 13.43
N PHE A 493 46.95 -14.31 14.06
CA PHE A 493 47.16 -15.75 14.19
C PHE A 493 47.09 -16.47 12.84
N MET A 494 46.27 -15.94 11.92
CA MET A 494 46.11 -16.46 10.57
C MET A 494 47.20 -15.96 9.60
N ASP A 495 47.50 -14.66 9.60
CA ASP A 495 48.52 -14.03 8.74
C ASP A 495 49.94 -14.30 9.29
N ARG A 496 50.36 -15.56 9.23
CA ARG A 496 51.69 -15.97 9.74
C ARG A 496 52.82 -15.38 8.93
N ALA A 497 52.60 -15.14 7.64
CA ALA A 497 53.56 -14.48 6.76
C ALA A 497 53.66 -12.96 7.02
N GLY A 498 52.70 -12.36 7.73
CA GLY A 498 52.65 -10.92 8.00
C GLY A 498 52.47 -10.08 6.74
N SER A 499 51.81 -10.65 5.72
CA SER A 499 51.69 -10.04 4.40
C SER A 499 50.55 -9.01 4.32
N GLY A 500 49.69 -8.95 5.34
CA GLY A 500 48.46 -8.16 5.36
C GLY A 500 47.35 -8.73 4.48
N ARG A 501 47.54 -9.94 3.92
CA ARG A 501 46.54 -10.69 3.14
C ARG A 501 46.61 -12.15 3.57
N ILE A 502 45.49 -12.86 3.51
CA ILE A 502 45.47 -14.29 3.86
C ILE A 502 45.61 -15.11 2.58
N SER A 503 46.60 -15.98 2.52
CA SER A 503 46.77 -16.95 1.43
C SER A 503 45.85 -18.17 1.58
N ALA A 504 45.65 -18.93 0.50
CA ALA A 504 44.90 -20.19 0.57
C ALA A 504 45.50 -21.19 1.57
N LEU A 505 46.84 -21.27 1.63
CA LEU A 505 47.56 -22.15 2.55
C LEU A 505 47.37 -21.75 4.01
N GLU A 506 47.46 -20.46 4.34
CA GLU A 506 47.22 -19.96 5.69
C GLU A 506 45.79 -20.22 6.15
N LEU A 507 44.81 -19.99 5.28
CA LEU A 507 43.41 -20.27 5.55
C LEU A 507 43.17 -21.78 5.78
N SER A 508 43.75 -22.63 4.92
CA SER A 508 43.68 -24.09 5.04
C SER A 508 44.29 -24.59 6.36
N SER A 509 45.49 -24.10 6.71
CA SER A 509 46.17 -24.42 7.98
C SER A 509 45.36 -23.97 9.20
N PHE A 510 44.72 -22.80 9.11
CA PHE A 510 43.87 -22.30 10.19
C PHE A 510 42.63 -23.17 10.38
N LEU A 511 41.94 -23.55 9.29
CA LEU A 511 40.76 -24.41 9.36
C LEU A 511 41.09 -25.83 9.85
N ASP A 512 42.22 -26.40 9.46
CA ASP A 512 42.70 -27.67 10.01
C ASP A 512 42.93 -27.55 11.53
N THR A 513 43.52 -26.44 11.97
CA THR A 513 43.69 -26.15 13.41
C THR A 513 42.35 -26.06 14.14
N LEU A 514 41.37 -25.35 13.58
CA LEU A 514 40.02 -25.28 14.14
C LEU A 514 39.39 -26.67 14.20
N ASN A 515 39.40 -27.43 13.11
CA ASN A 515 38.78 -28.76 13.04
C ASN A 515 39.42 -29.81 13.95
N LYS A 516 40.74 -29.75 14.14
CA LYS A 516 41.45 -30.56 15.15
C LYS A 516 40.94 -30.28 16.56
N ASN A 517 40.66 -29.02 16.87
CA ASN A 517 40.21 -28.62 18.20
C ASN A 517 38.68 -28.73 18.40
N VAL A 518 37.88 -28.61 17.34
CA VAL A 518 36.42 -28.75 17.37
C VAL A 518 35.97 -30.12 17.86
N LYS A 519 36.77 -31.17 17.61
CA LYS A 519 36.51 -32.51 18.18
C LYS A 519 36.43 -32.53 19.72
N ARG A 520 36.91 -31.49 20.40
CA ARG A 520 36.82 -31.33 21.87
C ARG A 520 35.55 -30.59 22.33
N THR A 521 34.86 -29.91 21.43
CA THR A 521 33.61 -29.19 21.71
C THR A 521 32.40 -30.05 21.35
N ARG A 522 31.53 -30.38 22.32
CA ARG A 522 30.39 -31.32 22.15
C ARG A 522 29.27 -30.86 21.20
N ASN A 523 29.32 -29.64 20.67
CA ASN A 523 28.18 -29.02 19.96
C ASN A 523 28.39 -28.85 18.43
N LEU A 524 29.61 -29.01 17.91
CA LEU A 524 29.93 -28.81 16.50
C LEU A 524 30.63 -30.05 15.92
N LYS A 525 30.23 -30.45 14.71
CA LYS A 525 30.79 -31.59 13.97
C LYS A 525 32.12 -31.23 13.30
N TYR A 526 32.15 -30.08 12.62
CA TYR A 526 33.34 -29.50 11.99
C TYR A 526 33.10 -27.99 11.75
N VAL A 527 34.17 -27.27 11.44
CA VAL A 527 34.18 -25.85 11.10
C VAL A 527 34.66 -25.67 9.68
N ASP A 528 34.02 -24.74 9.01
CA ASP A 528 33.95 -24.68 7.56
C ASP A 528 33.72 -23.19 7.17
N MET A 529 33.71 -22.87 5.87
CA MET A 529 33.63 -21.51 5.36
C MET A 529 32.28 -21.22 4.72
N GLY A 530 31.55 -20.27 5.28
CA GLY A 530 30.44 -19.64 4.58
C GLY A 530 30.93 -18.64 3.53
N VAL A 531 30.11 -18.44 2.50
CA VAL A 531 30.39 -17.48 1.43
C VAL A 531 29.17 -16.60 1.17
N TYR A 532 29.41 -15.30 1.02
CA TYR A 532 28.48 -14.33 0.48
C TYR A 532 29.03 -13.74 -0.81
N LEU A 533 28.21 -13.78 -1.85
CA LEU A 533 28.46 -13.06 -3.08
C LEU A 533 27.65 -11.77 -3.06
N VAL A 534 28.35 -10.66 -3.22
CA VAL A 534 27.78 -9.32 -3.08
C VAL A 534 28.15 -8.45 -4.28
N VAL A 535 27.22 -7.58 -4.65
CA VAL A 535 27.49 -6.49 -5.58
C VAL A 535 27.87 -5.29 -4.74
N LEU A 536 29.16 -4.93 -4.77
CA LEU A 536 29.75 -3.84 -4.00
C LEU A 536 29.32 -2.48 -4.55
N LYS A 537 29.28 -2.35 -5.87
CA LYS A 537 28.78 -1.15 -6.55
C LYS A 537 27.83 -1.57 -7.67
N PRO A 538 26.50 -1.45 -7.47
CA PRO A 538 25.53 -1.80 -8.50
C PRO A 538 25.61 -0.80 -9.66
N VAL A 539 25.45 -1.29 -10.88
CA VAL A 539 25.32 -0.48 -12.09
C VAL A 539 23.97 -0.78 -12.74
N HIS A 540 23.19 0.25 -13.06
CA HIS A 540 21.81 0.08 -13.54
C HIS A 540 21.69 -0.13 -15.06
N ASN A 541 22.78 -0.54 -15.72
CA ASN A 541 22.77 -0.92 -17.14
C ASN A 541 22.61 -2.45 -17.27
N PHE A 542 21.38 -2.91 -17.50
CA PHE A 542 21.07 -4.34 -17.59
C PHE A 542 21.07 -4.85 -19.03
N THR A 543 21.81 -5.93 -19.30
CA THR A 543 21.97 -6.52 -20.65
C THR A 543 21.34 -7.92 -20.76
N ASP A 544 20.95 -8.32 -21.97
CA ASP A 544 20.38 -9.63 -22.32
C ASP A 544 21.47 -10.68 -22.50
N ARG A 545 22.66 -10.24 -22.90
CA ARG A 545 23.82 -11.08 -23.15
C ARG A 545 24.93 -10.64 -22.21
N GLY A 546 25.27 -11.51 -21.25
CA GLY A 546 26.55 -11.43 -20.55
C GLY A 546 27.64 -11.79 -21.55
N LEU A 547 28.17 -10.80 -22.28
CA LEU A 547 28.96 -10.97 -23.50
C LEU A 547 30.21 -11.86 -23.36
N LYS A 548 30.62 -12.24 -22.13
CA LYS A 548 31.73 -13.17 -21.83
C LYS A 548 31.49 -14.11 -20.63
N ALA A 549 30.30 -14.10 -20.00
CA ALA A 549 30.06 -14.80 -18.72
C ALA A 549 29.85 -16.32 -18.83
N LYS A 550 29.99 -16.89 -20.04
CA LYS A 550 29.83 -18.33 -20.29
C LYS A 550 31.13 -19.13 -20.14
N GLU A 551 32.25 -18.44 -20.03
CA GLU A 551 33.56 -19.04 -19.82
C GLU A 551 33.80 -19.20 -18.32
N CYS A 552 33.98 -20.44 -17.83
CA CYS A 552 34.13 -20.72 -16.40
C CYS A 552 35.29 -19.93 -15.77
N VAL A 553 36.41 -19.77 -16.50
CA VAL A 553 37.63 -19.09 -16.05
C VAL A 553 37.43 -17.62 -15.71
N VAL A 554 36.38 -16.97 -16.23
CA VAL A 554 36.06 -15.57 -15.91
C VAL A 554 35.73 -15.41 -14.41
N CYS A 555 35.15 -16.44 -13.81
CA CYS A 555 34.74 -16.48 -12.41
C CYS A 555 35.57 -17.45 -11.56
N HIS A 556 36.13 -18.49 -12.17
CA HIS A 556 36.73 -19.64 -11.48
C HIS A 556 38.22 -19.77 -11.81
N SER A 557 38.95 -18.68 -11.65
CA SER A 557 40.40 -18.60 -11.80
C SER A 557 40.99 -17.74 -10.69
N ALA A 558 42.25 -17.97 -10.32
CA ALA A 558 42.98 -17.11 -9.40
C ALA A 558 43.06 -15.67 -9.92
N ASP A 559 43.06 -15.48 -11.24
CA ASP A 559 43.06 -14.17 -11.89
C ASP A 559 41.66 -13.71 -12.33
N ALA A 560 40.59 -14.37 -11.85
CA ALA A 560 39.23 -14.11 -12.27
C ALA A 560 38.90 -12.60 -12.22
N PRO A 561 38.65 -11.94 -13.37
CA PRO A 561 38.35 -10.52 -13.41
C PRO A 561 36.94 -10.21 -12.90
N PHE A 562 36.08 -11.24 -12.77
CA PHE A 562 34.71 -11.09 -12.32
C PHE A 562 34.59 -10.57 -10.89
N TYR A 563 35.53 -10.92 -10.01
CA TYR A 563 35.54 -10.46 -8.62
C TYR A 563 36.60 -9.38 -8.42
N SER A 564 36.16 -8.19 -8.03
CA SER A 564 37.05 -7.06 -7.76
C SER A 564 37.69 -7.15 -6.38
N LYS A 565 37.00 -7.75 -5.41
CA LYS A 565 37.51 -7.98 -4.06
C LYS A 565 37.14 -9.38 -3.57
N VAL A 566 38.07 -10.06 -2.91
CA VAL A 566 37.82 -11.28 -2.15
C VAL A 566 38.27 -10.98 -0.72
N LEU A 567 37.35 -11.08 0.23
CA LEU A 567 37.54 -10.67 1.61
C LEU A 567 37.20 -11.82 2.56
N LEU A 568 37.82 -11.81 3.73
CA LEU A 568 37.50 -12.67 4.85
C LEU A 568 37.00 -11.81 6.01
N GLU A 569 35.79 -12.10 6.50
CA GLU A 569 35.22 -11.52 7.71
C GLU A 569 35.71 -12.28 8.95
N ILE A 570 36.38 -11.55 9.83
CA ILE A 570 36.90 -12.04 11.10
C ILE A 570 36.12 -11.35 12.23
N PRO A 571 35.41 -12.10 13.09
CA PRO A 571 34.68 -11.50 14.19
C PRO A 571 35.64 -10.96 15.25
N GLU A 572 35.36 -9.77 15.77
CA GLU A 572 36.16 -9.11 16.82
C GLU A 572 35.62 -9.39 18.22
N LYS A 573 36.47 -9.20 19.23
CA LYS A 573 36.09 -9.29 20.66
C LYS A 573 34.99 -8.29 21.05
N SER A 574 34.96 -7.13 20.39
CA SER A 574 33.96 -6.07 20.57
C SER A 574 32.55 -6.48 20.09
N GLY A 575 32.43 -7.58 19.32
CA GLY A 575 31.23 -7.94 18.58
C GLY A 575 31.19 -7.34 17.16
N GLY A 576 32.18 -6.53 16.78
CA GLY A 576 32.40 -6.05 15.42
C GLY A 576 32.91 -7.13 14.47
N ILE A 577 33.16 -6.73 13.22
CA ILE A 577 33.73 -7.57 12.18
C ILE A 577 34.88 -6.81 11.54
N GLU A 578 36.07 -7.40 11.56
CA GLU A 578 37.23 -6.98 10.78
C GLU A 578 37.19 -7.68 9.41
N THR A 579 37.60 -7.00 8.35
CA THR A 579 37.70 -7.60 7.01
C THR A 579 39.12 -7.59 6.51
N LEU A 580 39.67 -8.76 6.19
CA LEU A 580 41.00 -8.89 5.59
C LEU A 580 40.91 -9.26 4.10
N PRO A 581 41.81 -8.75 3.25
CA PRO A 581 41.93 -9.22 1.88
C PRO A 581 42.35 -10.70 1.86
N LEU A 582 41.61 -11.51 1.10
CA LEU A 582 41.93 -12.90 0.85
C LEU A 582 42.55 -13.01 -0.54
N ASP A 583 43.62 -13.78 -0.67
CA ASP A 583 44.23 -14.03 -1.97
C ASP A 583 43.27 -14.80 -2.88
N LYS A 584 43.25 -14.48 -4.17
CA LYS A 584 42.31 -15.10 -5.12
C LYS A 584 42.63 -16.57 -5.45
N SER A 585 43.82 -17.07 -5.10
CA SER A 585 44.14 -18.50 -5.16
C SER A 585 43.13 -19.39 -4.42
N VAL A 586 42.40 -18.84 -3.44
CA VAL A 586 41.28 -19.56 -2.78
C VAL A 586 40.15 -19.96 -3.73
N LEU A 587 40.04 -19.33 -4.90
CA LEU A 587 39.05 -19.65 -5.92
C LEU A 587 39.39 -20.92 -6.72
N THR A 588 40.67 -21.33 -6.71
CA THR A 588 41.20 -22.45 -7.52
C THR A 588 41.76 -23.60 -6.69
N GLY A 589 41.75 -23.51 -5.36
CA GLY A 589 42.27 -24.55 -4.47
C GLY A 589 41.69 -25.93 -4.78
N ILE A 590 42.56 -26.88 -5.14
CA ILE A 590 42.25 -28.23 -5.66
C ILE A 590 41.45 -29.08 -4.65
N HIS A 591 41.59 -28.79 -3.35
CA HIS A 591 40.65 -29.21 -2.34
C HIS A 591 39.83 -27.99 -1.97
N GLY A 592 38.50 -28.06 -2.18
CA GLY A 592 37.61 -27.07 -1.60
C GLY A 592 37.98 -26.94 -0.13
N ILE A 593 38.51 -25.78 0.25
CA ILE A 593 38.80 -25.39 1.64
C ILE A 593 37.70 -26.04 2.47
N GLY A 594 38.02 -27.07 3.28
CA GLY A 594 37.14 -28.16 3.73
C GLY A 594 35.81 -27.75 4.40
N GLY A 595 34.98 -27.00 3.68
CA GLY A 595 34.06 -26.08 4.29
C GLY A 595 33.36 -25.05 3.42
N VAL A 596 33.66 -24.88 2.14
CA VAL A 596 32.64 -24.35 1.22
C VAL A 596 31.91 -25.55 0.62
N SER A 597 31.10 -26.24 1.44
CA SER A 597 30.50 -27.57 1.14
C SER A 597 29.79 -27.69 -0.23
N ASP A 598 29.40 -26.56 -0.82
CA ASP A 598 28.60 -26.50 -2.04
C ASP A 598 29.31 -25.82 -3.22
N PHE A 599 30.59 -25.45 -3.11
CA PHE A 599 31.31 -24.68 -4.13
C PHE A 599 32.56 -25.45 -4.58
N TYR A 600 32.37 -26.47 -5.42
CA TYR A 600 33.45 -27.25 -6.04
C TYR A 600 33.81 -26.68 -7.41
N LEU A 601 35.11 -26.53 -7.68
CA LEU A 601 35.61 -26.11 -8.99
C LEU A 601 36.73 -27.03 -9.45
N LEU A 602 36.42 -27.79 -10.50
CA LEU A 602 37.43 -28.44 -11.35
C LEU A 602 37.65 -27.52 -12.54
N GLY A 603 38.80 -26.83 -12.60
CA GLY A 603 39.12 -25.98 -13.75
C GLY A 603 40.36 -25.11 -13.61
N GLU A 604 41.43 -25.57 -14.28
CA GLU A 604 42.59 -24.83 -14.82
C GLU A 604 43.57 -24.11 -13.88
N HIS A 605 44.60 -24.84 -13.43
CA HIS A 605 46.00 -24.39 -13.43
C HIS A 605 46.95 -25.59 -13.59
N ARG A 606 48.19 -25.33 -14.04
CA ARG A 606 49.29 -26.33 -13.99
C ARG A 606 49.67 -26.54 -12.53
N LEU A 607 49.80 -27.80 -12.12
CA LEU A 607 50.31 -28.21 -10.80
C LEU A 607 51.57 -27.41 -10.44
N THR A 608 51.47 -26.59 -9.39
CA THR A 608 52.59 -25.88 -8.79
C THR A 608 53.28 -26.75 -7.75
N LYS A 609 54.46 -26.34 -7.26
CA LYS A 609 55.12 -27.04 -6.15
C LYS A 609 54.31 -26.96 -4.85
N GLU A 610 53.60 -25.85 -4.64
CA GLU A 610 52.73 -25.65 -3.48
C GLU A 610 51.52 -26.60 -3.53
N ASP A 611 50.91 -26.82 -4.71
CA ASP A 611 49.85 -27.81 -4.89
C ASP A 611 50.31 -29.25 -4.56
N LEU A 612 51.58 -29.57 -4.87
CA LEU A 612 52.17 -30.88 -4.57
C LEU A 612 52.45 -31.04 -3.07
N GLU A 613 52.89 -29.98 -2.39
CA GLU A 613 53.07 -29.97 -0.93
C GLU A 613 51.72 -30.08 -0.21
N GLU A 614 50.69 -29.41 -0.71
CA GLU A 614 49.32 -29.47 -0.18
C GLU A 614 48.65 -30.83 -0.42
N LEU A 615 48.86 -31.44 -1.59
CA LEU A 615 48.47 -32.83 -1.87
C LEU A 615 49.15 -33.79 -0.89
N TRP A 616 50.43 -33.57 -0.59
CA TRP A 616 51.19 -34.43 0.33
C TRP A 616 50.73 -34.29 1.78
N LEU A 617 50.42 -33.07 2.24
CA LEU A 617 49.81 -32.82 3.56
C LEU A 617 48.42 -33.46 3.67
N THR A 618 47.64 -33.38 2.60
CA THR A 618 46.31 -34.01 2.51
C THR A 618 46.42 -35.53 2.59
N VAL A 619 47.35 -36.12 1.85
CA VAL A 619 47.62 -37.56 1.87
C VAL A 619 48.00 -38.02 3.28
N LYS A 620 48.74 -37.20 4.02
CA LYS A 620 49.13 -37.46 5.41
C LYS A 620 47.94 -37.35 6.40
N SER A 621 46.94 -36.51 6.09
CA SER A 621 45.75 -36.30 6.93
C SER A 621 44.67 -37.38 6.77
N ILE A 622 44.58 -38.00 5.59
CA ILE A 622 43.55 -39.01 5.25
C ILE A 622 43.82 -40.36 5.93
N GLY A 623 45.04 -40.60 6.43
CA GLY A 623 45.36 -41.82 7.18
C GLY A 623 45.18 -43.08 6.34
N TYR A 624 45.96 -43.22 5.27
CA TYR A 624 45.94 -44.42 4.43
C TYR A 624 46.37 -45.66 5.22
N ARG A 625 45.68 -46.78 4.97
CA ARG A 625 46.20 -48.09 5.33
C ARG A 625 47.24 -48.48 4.28
N TRP A 626 48.28 -49.23 4.66
CA TRP A 626 49.35 -49.68 3.75
C TRP A 626 48.84 -50.30 2.43
N ILE A 627 47.64 -50.87 2.44
CA ILE A 627 46.95 -51.45 1.27
C ILE A 627 46.61 -50.42 0.19
N ASP A 628 46.25 -49.18 0.55
CA ASP A 628 45.85 -48.16 -0.42
C ASP A 628 47.06 -47.63 -1.18
N ILE A 629 48.21 -47.53 -0.51
CA ILE A 629 49.49 -47.16 -1.11
C ILE A 629 49.97 -48.23 -2.09
N ILE A 630 49.85 -49.51 -1.71
CA ILE A 630 50.17 -50.64 -2.60
C ILE A 630 49.25 -50.62 -3.82
N GLY A 631 47.95 -50.34 -3.65
CA GLY A 631 47.00 -50.21 -4.76
C GLY A 631 47.40 -49.13 -5.76
N VAL A 632 47.78 -47.94 -5.30
CA VAL A 632 48.25 -46.85 -6.16
C VAL A 632 49.54 -47.22 -6.89
N VAL A 633 50.49 -47.87 -6.21
CA VAL A 633 51.75 -48.34 -6.83
C VAL A 633 51.48 -49.38 -7.93
N ILE A 634 50.54 -50.29 -7.72
CA ILE A 634 50.14 -51.29 -8.72
C ILE A 634 49.52 -50.61 -9.95
N VAL A 635 48.63 -49.65 -9.75
CA VAL A 635 47.97 -48.93 -10.86
C VAL A 635 48.98 -48.10 -11.66
N LEU A 636 49.86 -47.36 -10.98
CA LEU A 636 50.92 -46.60 -11.65
C LEU A 636 51.94 -47.50 -12.35
N GLY A 637 52.28 -48.64 -11.74
CA GLY A 637 53.13 -49.67 -12.36
C GLY A 637 52.50 -50.27 -13.62
N GLY A 638 51.20 -50.55 -13.59
CA GLY A 638 50.44 -51.05 -14.73
C GLY A 638 50.39 -50.04 -15.89
N LEU A 639 50.11 -48.77 -15.60
CA LEU A 639 50.14 -47.70 -16.60
C LEU A 639 51.55 -47.50 -17.18
N GLY A 640 52.57 -47.51 -16.32
CA GLY A 640 53.98 -47.42 -16.75
C GLY A 640 54.38 -48.57 -17.67
N PHE A 641 53.96 -49.81 -17.38
CA PHE A 641 54.21 -50.97 -18.23
C PHE A 641 53.57 -50.80 -19.62
N VAL A 642 52.33 -50.31 -19.70
CA VAL A 642 51.65 -50.07 -20.98
C VAL A 642 52.38 -49.01 -21.80
N CYS A 643 52.84 -47.92 -21.17
CA CYS A 643 53.62 -46.88 -21.86
C CYS A 643 54.96 -47.40 -22.38
N ILE A 644 55.71 -48.12 -21.54
CA ILE A 644 57.00 -48.72 -21.91
C ILE A 644 56.82 -49.77 -23.01
N HIS A 645 55.84 -50.66 -22.86
CA HIS A 645 55.54 -51.68 -23.85
C HIS A 645 55.14 -51.04 -25.19
N THR A 646 54.31 -49.99 -25.17
CA THR A 646 53.90 -49.27 -26.40
C THR A 646 55.08 -48.57 -27.05
N PHE A 647 55.96 -47.95 -26.26
CA PHE A 647 57.19 -47.32 -26.74
C PHE A 647 58.13 -48.33 -27.43
N PHE A 648 58.37 -49.49 -26.81
CA PHE A 648 59.14 -50.57 -27.44
C PHE A 648 58.45 -51.13 -28.69
N ARG A 649 57.12 -51.22 -28.70
CA ARG A 649 56.36 -51.62 -29.90
C ARG A 649 56.61 -50.64 -31.04
N LEU A 650 56.60 -49.34 -30.77
CA LEU A 650 56.84 -48.30 -31.78
C LEU A 650 58.28 -48.36 -32.32
N LEU A 651 59.28 -48.52 -31.44
CA LEU A 651 60.68 -48.67 -31.86
C LEU A 651 60.91 -49.92 -32.72
N THR A 652 60.19 -51.01 -32.44
CA THR A 652 60.34 -52.28 -33.15
C THR A 652 59.47 -52.39 -34.41
N ILE A 653 58.64 -51.39 -34.75
CA ILE A 653 57.81 -51.38 -35.97
C ILE A 653 58.66 -51.55 -37.24
N LYS A 654 59.82 -50.88 -37.33
CA LYS A 654 60.68 -50.94 -38.52
C LYS A 654 61.25 -52.35 -38.71
N ASN A 655 61.70 -53.00 -37.63
CA ASN A 655 62.18 -54.38 -37.65
C ASN A 655 61.05 -55.40 -37.90
N ARG A 656 59.84 -55.20 -37.36
CA ARG A 656 58.69 -56.06 -37.65
C ARG A 656 58.21 -55.93 -39.10
N ARG A 657 58.24 -54.74 -39.69
CA ARG A 657 57.92 -54.52 -41.11
C ARG A 657 58.97 -55.15 -42.03
N ALA A 658 60.26 -55.06 -41.68
CA ALA A 658 61.33 -55.72 -42.43
C ALA A 658 61.24 -57.26 -42.38
N ARG A 659 60.76 -57.82 -41.25
CA ARG A 659 60.59 -59.27 -41.08
C ARG A 659 59.34 -59.83 -41.80
N ASN A 660 58.26 -59.04 -41.89
CA ASN A 660 57.05 -59.41 -42.64
C ASN A 660 57.12 -59.10 -44.15
N GLY A 661 58.03 -58.21 -44.58
CA GLY A 661 58.30 -57.98 -46.00
C GLY A 661 59.07 -59.13 -46.67
N ARG A 662 59.85 -59.89 -45.89
CA ARG A 662 60.61 -61.05 -46.40
C ARG A 662 59.79 -62.32 -46.63
N SER A 663 58.55 -62.44 -46.13
CA SER A 663 57.74 -63.65 -46.33
C SER A 663 56.69 -63.53 -47.44
N ARG A 664 56.65 -62.39 -48.16
CA ARG A 664 55.65 -62.14 -49.21
C ARG A 664 56.22 -62.20 -50.62
N ASP A 665 57.55 -62.22 -50.76
CA ASP A 665 58.25 -62.27 -52.06
C ASP A 665 58.66 -63.70 -52.48
N ASP A 666 58.39 -64.74 -51.66
CA ASP A 666 58.76 -66.15 -51.92
C ASP A 666 57.59 -67.07 -52.31
N VAL A 667 56.42 -66.55 -52.71
CA VAL A 667 55.24 -67.38 -53.08
C VAL A 667 54.71 -67.09 -54.49
N ASN A 668 55.53 -66.57 -55.41
CA ASN A 668 55.08 -66.38 -56.81
C ASN A 668 56.20 -66.61 -57.86
N LYS A 669 56.94 -67.71 -57.70
CA LYS A 669 57.75 -68.34 -58.75
C LYS A 669 57.63 -69.85 -58.59
N ASP A 670 56.67 -70.42 -59.32
CA ASP A 670 56.61 -71.75 -59.95
C ASP A 670 55.14 -72.22 -59.99
N ASP A 671 54.68 -72.46 -61.22
CA ASP A 671 53.35 -72.86 -61.73
C ASP A 671 52.29 -71.78 -61.99
#